data_AF-A0A1G4JVZ5-F1
#
_entry.id   AF-A0A1G4JVZ5-F1
#
_cell.length_a   1.000
_cell.length_b   1.000
_cell.length_c   1.000
_cell.angle_alpha   90.00
_cell.angle_beta   90.00
_cell.angle_gamma   90.00
#
_symmetry.space_group_name_H-M   'P 1'
#
loop_
_entity.id
_entity.type
_entity.pdbx_description
1 polymer ?
#
loop_
_entity_poly.entity_id
_entity_poly.type
_entity_poly.pdbx_seq_one_letter_code
_entity_poly.pdbx_strand_id
1 'polypeptide(L)'
;MNIDTSNKAAPGLFPDLDFAGHGSQLGDPRNSTTGKSGVELEAFSQMVSELPRGYKSAMKQDNFYLLKQYNKRAQFQDSDNEISYRDFKEYDATLQRENEMRQKLQDLEKALSNNGMKIQKLDNLHALYTRDTSSTTVRRTRYRTRVSSFMRKLKPSPMKNLVNSRLRNQNSSLRPQGSNVTVIIDNGKPECDFIDDPEVAPKKLTIIQEELAPISTISFDESSSIHMRELPHQVTIQRKLQVRHLQMISLGATIGVGLFLSSGKAFSIAGPMGAFIGFAIGGSLILATLFSFAEMVALIPLITGISGLCSRFVGDAFGFSVGWCHWLSYAIGFASEVIASTIMLSYYKNLEQIATNKSMMALTITMIVAGLTLVNLMDVRVYGEFEYFSSAFKLLIVVLLIILMIVLNVGGLKNDYIGFRYWNSNKSPLKEMSFGPFRPTFDLRDRGYGATEGIPGLGGIILSCIASTLTSVFAYVGSEIGFIAAGEARNPRKAVPSVTKRIFTRVIIFYLLSIFVVGLNVYSGDPRLLRYNTSNDISALIKGVSNYQEIINALGGSNCQQENSDKILPVDNPNQSPWVIAMQSFNQCTLSAFINGVFVAIGISAASSQLYASSRTLYSMATQQKAPSFFAKCSRNGVPYIAVLFCGALGFLSLLCLNMNSSEVFFTFVSIGALGSVIMWLGMNISYLRFYYALKQRPDIISRDAREYPYKSPFQPFLSIYGAVLAILLIILNGFQNFFLWNTKNFITSYITLVLFVLLYLAYGWMKGSKIDKIEQLDLDSGRREMDRVIWKEDLDYSLNLKEAFNKLLTYL
;
A
#
# COMPACT_ATOMS: atom_id res chain seq x y z
N MET A 1 -54.60 -4.22 19.96
CA MET A 1 -53.30 -3.71 20.45
C MET A 1 -52.44 -3.47 19.23
N ASN A 2 -51.85 -2.28 19.09
CA ASN A 2 -51.19 -1.87 17.86
C ASN A 2 -49.74 -2.37 17.83
N ILE A 3 -49.27 -2.77 16.65
CA ILE A 3 -47.88 -3.19 16.41
C ILE A 3 -47.18 -2.06 15.67
N ASP A 4 -46.33 -1.33 16.38
CA ASP A 4 -45.72 -0.09 15.90
C ASP A 4 -44.36 -0.37 15.22
N THR A 5 -44.38 -0.71 13.92
CA THR A 5 -43.19 -1.06 13.12
C THR A 5 -42.41 0.17 12.63
N SER A 6 -41.96 1.01 13.57
CA SER A 6 -41.15 2.21 13.27
C SER A 6 -39.70 1.88 12.87
N ASN A 7 -39.54 1.38 11.64
CA ASN A 7 -38.28 0.96 11.05
C ASN A 7 -37.35 2.17 10.74
N LYS A 8 -36.70 2.72 11.78
CA LYS A 8 -35.76 3.85 11.66
C LYS A 8 -34.41 3.42 11.08
N ALA A 9 -34.34 3.30 9.76
CA ALA A 9 -33.07 3.25 9.04
C ALA A 9 -32.31 4.59 9.22
N ALA A 10 -31.04 4.52 9.57
CA ALA A 10 -30.14 5.69 9.59
C ALA A 10 -29.57 5.95 8.17
N PRO A 11 -29.23 7.21 7.83
CA PRO A 11 -29.43 7.70 6.46
C PRO A 11 -28.21 7.56 5.54
N GLY A 12 -28.45 7.49 4.22
CA GLY A 12 -27.37 7.69 3.26
C GLY A 12 -27.58 7.28 1.80
N LEU A 13 -28.64 7.74 1.11
CA LEU A 13 -28.56 8.30 -0.27
C LEU A 13 -29.95 8.74 -0.79
N PHE A 14 -30.06 10.02 -1.18
CA PHE A 14 -31.18 10.71 -1.85
C PHE A 14 -32.53 10.81 -1.07
N PRO A 15 -33.08 12.03 -0.90
CA PRO A 15 -34.45 12.24 -0.45
C PRO A 15 -35.45 12.33 -1.64
N ASP A 16 -36.72 12.12 -1.30
CA ASP A 16 -37.97 12.64 -1.90
C ASP A 16 -38.08 12.85 -3.42
N LEU A 17 -39.03 12.16 -4.06
CA LEU A 17 -39.72 12.60 -5.29
C LEU A 17 -41.00 11.78 -5.53
N ASP A 18 -42.16 12.37 -5.23
CA ASP A 18 -43.48 11.93 -5.70
C ASP A 18 -43.71 12.35 -7.17
N PHE A 19 -44.70 11.73 -7.84
CA PHE A 19 -45.85 12.37 -8.53
C PHE A 19 -46.52 11.44 -9.58
N ALA A 20 -47.73 11.81 -10.01
CA ALA A 20 -48.62 11.04 -10.88
C ALA A 20 -48.81 11.72 -12.27
N GLY A 21 -49.44 11.02 -13.24
CA GLY A 21 -49.91 11.63 -14.49
C GLY A 21 -49.96 10.71 -15.73
N HIS A 22 -50.84 11.05 -16.67
CA HIS A 22 -50.99 10.50 -18.04
C HIS A 22 -50.04 11.23 -19.04
N GLY A 23 -49.81 10.81 -20.29
CA GLY A 23 -50.16 9.57 -21.01
C GLY A 23 -50.36 9.78 -22.54
N SER A 24 -49.93 8.81 -23.37
CA SER A 24 -50.18 8.67 -24.84
C SER A 24 -49.51 9.73 -25.77
N GLN A 25 -49.45 9.62 -27.13
CA GLN A 25 -49.90 8.58 -28.08
C GLN A 25 -48.73 7.84 -28.81
N LEU A 26 -48.78 7.64 -30.15
CA LEU A 26 -48.37 6.37 -30.80
C LEU A 26 -48.15 6.46 -32.34
N GLY A 27 -47.21 5.68 -32.89
CA GLY A 27 -47.15 5.20 -34.30
C GLY A 27 -46.38 6.05 -35.36
N ASP A 28 -46.03 5.55 -36.55
CA ASP A 28 -45.80 4.15 -37.02
C ASP A 28 -45.04 4.11 -38.39
N PRO A 29 -44.24 3.07 -38.76
CA PRO A 29 -43.43 3.04 -39.99
C PRO A 29 -43.82 1.97 -41.05
N ARG A 30 -43.43 2.20 -42.32
CA ARG A 30 -43.45 1.23 -43.46
C ARG A 30 -42.28 1.56 -44.41
N ASN A 31 -41.72 0.70 -45.26
CA ASN A 31 -41.88 -0.75 -45.56
C ASN A 31 -40.53 -1.23 -46.18
N SER A 32 -40.16 -2.51 -46.32
CA SER A 32 -40.73 -3.81 -45.92
C SER A 32 -39.56 -4.72 -45.42
N THR A 33 -39.35 -6.03 -45.64
CA THR A 33 -39.88 -7.10 -46.52
C THR A 33 -40.39 -8.31 -45.71
N THR A 34 -40.91 -9.34 -46.38
CA THR A 34 -41.69 -10.45 -45.80
C THR A 34 -41.01 -11.83 -45.92
N GLY A 35 -41.41 -12.88 -45.20
CA GLY A 35 -42.68 -13.04 -44.44
C GLY A 35 -42.62 -13.86 -43.15
N LYS A 36 -41.55 -13.74 -42.36
CA LYS A 36 -41.59 -14.01 -40.90
C LYS A 36 -41.33 -12.74 -40.09
N SER A 37 -40.35 -11.96 -40.55
CA SER A 37 -40.00 -10.60 -40.10
C SER A 37 -41.18 -9.71 -39.72
N GLY A 38 -42.25 -9.68 -40.51
CA GLY A 38 -43.41 -8.82 -40.25
C GLY A 38 -44.11 -9.14 -38.93
N VAL A 39 -44.55 -10.39 -38.77
CA VAL A 39 -45.23 -10.87 -37.54
C VAL A 39 -44.28 -10.83 -36.35
N GLU A 40 -43.01 -11.17 -36.54
CA GLU A 40 -41.97 -11.08 -35.50
C GLU A 40 -41.75 -9.64 -35.01
N LEU A 41 -41.71 -8.66 -35.92
CA LEU A 41 -41.53 -7.24 -35.58
C LEU A 41 -42.80 -6.63 -34.99
N GLU A 42 -43.99 -7.02 -35.46
CA GLU A 42 -45.28 -6.58 -34.92
C GLU A 42 -45.51 -7.12 -33.50
N ALA A 43 -45.27 -8.41 -33.27
CA ALA A 43 -45.32 -9.01 -31.93
C ALA A 43 -44.29 -8.38 -30.98
N PHE A 44 -43.08 -8.04 -31.47
CA PHE A 44 -42.09 -7.29 -30.70
C PHE A 44 -42.56 -5.86 -30.37
N SER A 45 -43.17 -5.16 -31.33
CA SER A 45 -43.70 -3.80 -31.14
C SER A 45 -44.83 -3.78 -30.10
N GLN A 46 -45.79 -4.70 -30.21
CA GLN A 46 -46.87 -4.89 -29.23
C GLN A 46 -46.31 -5.26 -27.84
N MET A 47 -45.32 -6.16 -27.78
CA MET A 47 -44.65 -6.50 -26.53
C MET A 47 -43.98 -5.27 -25.88
N VAL A 48 -43.32 -4.42 -26.67
CA VAL A 48 -42.67 -3.19 -26.17
C VAL A 48 -43.69 -2.18 -25.65
N SER A 49 -44.84 -2.02 -26.33
CA SER A 49 -45.89 -1.07 -25.92
C SER A 49 -46.64 -1.50 -24.64
N GLU A 50 -46.73 -2.81 -24.37
CA GLU A 50 -47.39 -3.38 -23.19
C GLU A 50 -46.44 -3.72 -22.02
N LEU A 51 -45.17 -3.30 -22.05
CA LEU A 51 -44.21 -3.59 -20.97
C LEU A 51 -44.66 -3.01 -19.61
N PRO A 52 -44.79 -3.83 -18.55
CA PRO A 52 -45.28 -3.35 -17.27
C PRO A 52 -44.30 -2.39 -16.60
N ARG A 53 -44.84 -1.42 -15.85
CA ARG A 53 -44.04 -0.53 -14.96
C ARG A 53 -43.28 -1.41 -13.97
N GLY A 54 -41.95 -1.44 -14.09
CA GLY A 54 -41.10 -2.35 -13.31
C GLY A 54 -40.52 -3.55 -14.08
N TYR A 55 -40.67 -3.65 -15.41
CA TYR A 55 -40.05 -4.75 -16.17
C TYR A 55 -38.53 -4.90 -15.93
N LYS A 56 -37.82 -3.80 -15.60
CA LYS A 56 -36.38 -3.77 -15.26
C LYS A 56 -36.05 -4.41 -13.89
N SER A 57 -37.03 -4.69 -13.02
CA SER A 57 -36.85 -5.54 -11.83
C SER A 57 -37.32 -6.98 -12.08
N ALA A 58 -38.34 -7.21 -12.91
CA ALA A 58 -38.71 -8.57 -13.35
C ALA A 58 -37.53 -9.26 -14.08
N MET A 59 -36.83 -8.56 -14.97
CA MET A 59 -35.59 -9.01 -15.63
C MET A 59 -34.39 -9.25 -14.67
N LYS A 60 -34.50 -8.89 -13.39
CA LYS A 60 -33.51 -9.22 -12.34
C LYS A 60 -33.91 -10.43 -11.50
N GLN A 61 -35.16 -10.90 -11.62
CA GLN A 61 -35.69 -12.08 -10.93
C GLN A 61 -35.72 -13.29 -11.87
N ASP A 62 -36.11 -13.09 -13.13
CA ASP A 62 -36.00 -14.07 -14.20
C ASP A 62 -35.20 -13.46 -15.36
N ASN A 63 -34.04 -14.04 -15.68
CA ASN A 63 -33.20 -13.58 -16.78
C ASN A 63 -34.00 -13.57 -18.10
N PHE A 64 -34.71 -14.66 -18.39
CA PHE A 64 -35.35 -14.91 -19.68
C PHE A 64 -36.76 -14.30 -19.82
N TYR A 65 -37.13 -13.39 -18.91
CA TYR A 65 -38.45 -12.76 -18.84
C TYR A 65 -38.92 -12.19 -20.19
N LEU A 66 -38.03 -11.50 -20.92
CA LEU A 66 -38.35 -10.92 -22.23
C LEU A 66 -38.65 -12.00 -23.27
N LEU A 67 -37.86 -13.07 -23.31
CA LEU A 67 -38.04 -14.15 -24.29
C LEU A 67 -39.32 -14.96 -24.04
N LYS A 68 -39.68 -15.20 -22.77
CA LYS A 68 -40.95 -15.83 -22.40
C LYS A 68 -42.16 -15.00 -22.83
N GLN A 69 -42.12 -13.68 -22.62
CA GLN A 69 -43.20 -12.77 -23.06
C GLN A 69 -43.29 -12.69 -24.59
N TYR A 70 -42.14 -12.64 -25.29
CA TYR A 70 -42.09 -12.63 -26.75
C TYR A 70 -42.70 -13.90 -27.35
N ASN A 71 -42.24 -15.08 -26.93
CA ASN A 71 -42.73 -16.36 -27.43
C ASN A 71 -44.25 -16.51 -27.20
N LYS A 72 -44.74 -16.07 -26.02
CA LYS A 72 -46.16 -16.06 -25.67
C LYS A 72 -47.02 -15.13 -26.56
N ARG A 73 -46.45 -14.05 -27.10
CA ARG A 73 -47.13 -13.12 -28.02
C ARG A 73 -47.00 -13.54 -29.48
N ALA A 74 -45.87 -14.11 -29.88
CA ALA A 74 -45.63 -14.65 -31.23
C ALA A 74 -46.34 -16.01 -31.50
N GLN A 75 -47.21 -16.46 -30.59
CA GLN A 75 -48.03 -17.69 -30.70
C GLN A 75 -47.24 -18.99 -30.93
N PHE A 76 -45.99 -19.06 -30.44
CA PHE A 76 -45.25 -20.32 -30.42
C PHE A 76 -45.85 -21.25 -29.35
N GLN A 77 -46.69 -22.20 -29.79
CA GLN A 77 -47.24 -23.26 -28.94
C GLN A 77 -46.18 -24.31 -28.58
N ASP A 78 -45.27 -23.96 -27.68
CA ASP A 78 -44.74 -24.93 -26.73
C ASP A 78 -45.65 -24.91 -25.49
N SER A 79 -46.29 -26.05 -25.23
CA SER A 79 -47.17 -26.27 -24.06
C SER A 79 -46.47 -25.97 -22.73
N ASP A 80 -47.24 -25.63 -21.69
CA ASP A 80 -46.84 -25.11 -20.35
C ASP A 80 -45.83 -25.97 -19.54
N ASN A 81 -44.67 -26.23 -20.13
CA ASN A 81 -43.52 -26.87 -19.49
C ASN A 81 -42.61 -25.77 -18.94
N GLU A 82 -42.26 -25.86 -17.66
CA GLU A 82 -41.10 -25.12 -17.15
C GLU A 82 -39.86 -25.54 -17.95
N ILE A 83 -39.18 -24.59 -18.57
CA ILE A 83 -38.06 -24.86 -19.50
C ILE A 83 -36.89 -25.47 -18.72
N SER A 84 -36.84 -26.81 -18.70
CA SER A 84 -35.88 -27.60 -17.94
C SER A 84 -34.61 -27.82 -18.75
N TYR A 85 -33.73 -26.80 -18.75
CA TYR A 85 -32.46 -26.83 -19.48
C TYR A 85 -31.58 -28.02 -19.05
N ARG A 86 -31.28 -28.94 -19.97
CA ARG A 86 -30.41 -30.10 -19.73
C ARG A 86 -29.03 -30.01 -20.41
N ASP A 87 -28.85 -29.13 -21.38
CA ASP A 87 -27.58 -28.88 -22.08
C ASP A 87 -27.21 -27.39 -22.05
N PHE A 88 -25.94 -27.08 -21.78
CA PHE A 88 -25.39 -25.73 -21.78
C PHE A 88 -25.48 -25.05 -23.15
N LYS A 89 -25.39 -25.79 -24.25
CA LYS A 89 -25.47 -25.20 -25.61
C LYS A 89 -26.84 -24.57 -25.89
N GLU A 90 -27.90 -25.19 -25.36
CA GLU A 90 -29.27 -24.69 -25.53
C GLU A 90 -29.52 -23.46 -24.65
N TYR A 91 -28.96 -23.45 -23.44
CA TYR A 91 -28.94 -22.27 -22.56
C TYR A 91 -28.22 -21.09 -23.20
N ASP A 92 -27.01 -21.29 -23.74
CA ASP A 92 -26.22 -20.23 -24.38
C ASP A 92 -26.92 -19.66 -25.64
N ALA A 93 -27.48 -20.53 -26.49
CA ALA A 93 -28.25 -20.08 -27.66
C ALA A 93 -29.50 -19.29 -27.28
N THR A 94 -30.16 -19.66 -26.17
CA THR A 94 -31.31 -18.94 -25.61
C THR A 94 -30.90 -17.57 -25.06
N LEU A 95 -29.78 -17.51 -24.32
CA LEU A 95 -29.20 -16.30 -23.78
C LEU A 95 -28.72 -15.33 -24.88
N GLN A 96 -28.20 -15.84 -25.99
CA GLN A 96 -27.81 -15.01 -27.13
C GLN A 96 -29.04 -14.31 -27.75
N ARG A 97 -30.12 -15.04 -28.03
CA ARG A 97 -31.39 -14.44 -28.54
C ARG A 97 -31.94 -13.37 -27.58
N GLU A 98 -31.85 -13.61 -26.28
CA GLU A 98 -32.32 -12.68 -25.26
C GLU A 98 -31.49 -11.38 -25.25
N ASN A 99 -30.17 -11.48 -25.41
CA ASN A 99 -29.28 -10.32 -25.58
C ASN A 99 -29.54 -9.56 -26.90
N GLU A 100 -29.77 -10.26 -28.01
CA GLU A 100 -30.15 -9.64 -29.29
C GLU A 100 -31.48 -8.89 -29.19
N MET A 101 -32.47 -9.42 -28.46
CA MET A 101 -33.72 -8.70 -28.16
C MET A 101 -33.50 -7.51 -27.23
N ARG A 102 -32.68 -7.62 -26.18
CA ARG A 102 -32.30 -6.49 -25.32
C ARG A 102 -31.64 -5.37 -26.13
N GLN A 103 -30.78 -5.71 -27.09
CA GLN A 103 -30.14 -4.74 -27.98
C GLN A 103 -31.15 -4.06 -28.91
N LYS A 104 -31.99 -4.83 -29.63
CA LYS A 104 -33.08 -4.28 -30.45
C LYS A 104 -33.97 -3.34 -29.65
N LEU A 105 -34.33 -3.71 -28.41
CA LEU A 105 -35.16 -2.89 -27.52
C LEU A 105 -34.46 -1.60 -27.09
N GLN A 106 -33.15 -1.66 -26.79
CA GLN A 106 -32.35 -0.46 -26.44
C GLN A 106 -32.11 0.47 -27.63
N ASP A 107 -32.09 -0.04 -28.85
CA ASP A 107 -31.94 0.74 -30.08
C ASP A 107 -33.27 1.35 -30.52
N LEU A 108 -34.40 0.67 -30.29
CA LEU A 108 -35.75 1.25 -30.40
C LEU A 108 -35.98 2.34 -29.33
N GLU A 109 -35.51 2.14 -28.10
CA GLU A 109 -35.48 3.16 -27.02
C GLU A 109 -34.63 4.38 -27.44
N LYS A 110 -33.51 4.19 -28.16
CA LYS A 110 -32.71 5.32 -28.72
C LYS A 110 -33.44 6.03 -29.86
N ALA A 111 -34.08 5.29 -30.77
CA ALA A 111 -34.82 5.86 -31.89
C ALA A 111 -35.98 6.74 -31.41
N LEU A 112 -36.76 6.26 -30.42
CA LEU A 112 -37.83 7.03 -29.77
C LEU A 112 -37.28 8.24 -28.98
N SER A 113 -36.14 8.08 -28.29
CA SER A 113 -35.48 9.16 -27.52
C SER A 113 -35.01 10.33 -28.41
N ASN A 114 -34.66 10.08 -29.67
CA ASN A 114 -34.29 11.13 -30.62
C ASN A 114 -35.47 12.06 -30.98
N ASN A 115 -36.72 11.62 -30.82
CA ASN A 115 -37.92 12.46 -31.03
C ASN A 115 -38.24 13.39 -29.83
N GLY A 116 -37.22 13.81 -29.08
CA GLY A 116 -37.32 14.92 -28.12
C GLY A 116 -37.32 14.57 -26.63
N MET A 117 -37.30 13.28 -26.23
CA MET A 117 -37.22 12.88 -24.82
C MET A 117 -35.97 12.07 -24.50
N LYS A 118 -34.94 12.75 -23.99
CA LYS A 118 -33.66 12.13 -23.60
C LYS A 118 -33.73 11.45 -22.23
N ILE A 119 -33.86 10.11 -22.24
CA ILE A 119 -33.49 9.27 -21.09
C ILE A 119 -31.95 9.13 -21.08
N GLN A 120 -31.32 9.53 -19.98
CA GLN A 120 -29.86 9.57 -19.86
C GLN A 120 -29.30 8.15 -19.60
N LYS A 121 -28.60 7.57 -20.59
CA LYS A 121 -28.09 6.19 -20.50
C LYS A 121 -26.85 6.07 -19.60
N LEU A 122 -26.71 4.90 -18.97
CA LEU A 122 -25.71 4.58 -17.93
C LEU A 122 -24.32 4.23 -18.52
N ASP A 123 -24.19 4.20 -19.84
CA ASP A 123 -23.09 3.56 -20.57
C ASP A 123 -21.74 4.30 -20.43
N ASN A 124 -21.77 5.60 -20.08
CA ASN A 124 -20.57 6.43 -19.90
C ASN A 124 -19.67 5.97 -18.72
N LEU A 125 -20.13 5.08 -17.83
CA LEU A 125 -19.32 4.60 -16.72
C LEU A 125 -18.14 3.72 -17.17
N HIS A 126 -18.27 2.98 -18.27
CA HIS A 126 -17.23 2.04 -18.72
C HIS A 126 -16.00 2.73 -19.33
N ALA A 127 -16.20 3.85 -20.04
CA ALA A 127 -15.13 4.63 -20.65
C ALA A 127 -14.16 5.29 -19.63
N LEU A 128 -14.58 5.39 -18.35
CA LEU A 128 -13.78 5.96 -17.27
C LEU A 128 -12.78 4.96 -16.64
N TYR A 129 -12.98 3.65 -16.81
CA TYR A 129 -12.16 2.63 -16.14
C TYR A 129 -11.06 2.00 -17.01
N THR A 130 -11.17 2.05 -18.33
CA THR A 130 -10.15 1.51 -19.25
C THR A 130 -9.75 2.51 -20.33
N ARG A 131 -8.60 3.15 -20.17
CA ARG A 131 -7.97 3.98 -21.22
C ARG A 131 -6.62 3.40 -21.64
N ASP A 132 -6.67 2.35 -22.46
CA ASP A 132 -5.50 1.87 -23.18
C ASP A 132 -5.44 2.46 -24.60
N THR A 133 -4.33 3.16 -24.85
CA THR A 133 -3.63 3.36 -26.14
C THR A 133 -4.43 3.44 -27.45
N SER A 134 -4.34 4.60 -28.10
CA SER A 134 -4.11 4.68 -29.55
C SER A 134 -3.08 5.78 -29.87
N SER A 135 -2.35 5.62 -30.97
CA SER A 135 -1.22 6.46 -31.35
C SER A 135 -1.61 7.91 -31.64
N THR A 136 -0.86 8.88 -31.12
CA THR A 136 -0.95 10.29 -31.56
C THR A 136 0.43 10.85 -31.87
N THR A 137 0.64 11.15 -33.16
CA THR A 137 1.87 11.68 -33.74
C THR A 137 2.30 13.00 -33.08
N VAL A 138 3.60 13.19 -32.88
CA VAL A 138 4.17 14.39 -32.23
C VAL A 138 3.95 15.65 -33.08
N ARG A 139 2.82 16.34 -32.86
CA ARG A 139 2.55 17.65 -33.45
C ARG A 139 3.32 18.72 -32.67
N ARG A 140 4.57 18.98 -33.09
CA ARG A 140 5.42 20.05 -32.56
C ARG A 140 4.73 21.42 -32.70
N THR A 141 4.30 22.01 -31.59
CA THR A 141 3.93 23.43 -31.52
C THR A 141 4.99 24.18 -30.70
N ARG A 142 5.62 25.19 -31.28
CA ARG A 142 6.65 25.99 -30.61
C ARG A 142 6.00 26.94 -29.62
N TYR A 143 6.49 27.00 -28.38
CA TYR A 143 6.28 28.17 -27.51
C TYR A 143 7.62 28.62 -26.94
N ARG A 144 8.13 29.76 -27.45
CA ARG A 144 9.46 30.28 -27.12
C ARG A 144 9.33 31.58 -26.33
N THR A 145 9.77 31.54 -25.07
CA THR A 145 10.20 32.67 -24.22
C THR A 145 9.32 33.94 -24.13
N ARG A 146 8.94 34.31 -22.91
CA ARG A 146 9.14 35.68 -22.39
C ARG A 146 9.13 35.69 -20.85
N VAL A 147 10.33 35.65 -20.26
CA VAL A 147 10.58 35.83 -18.81
C VAL A 147 11.09 37.27 -18.52
N SER A 148 11.20 38.10 -19.56
CA SER A 148 11.82 39.43 -19.56
C SER A 148 10.87 40.58 -19.16
N SER A 149 9.97 40.36 -18.19
CA SER A 149 8.96 41.36 -17.77
C SER A 149 8.74 41.49 -16.26
N PHE A 150 9.43 40.70 -15.42
CA PHE A 150 9.36 40.84 -13.96
C PHE A 150 10.09 42.10 -13.45
N MET A 151 11.08 42.60 -14.21
CA MET A 151 11.85 43.82 -13.93
C MET A 151 11.20 45.10 -14.50
N ARG A 152 9.92 45.36 -14.20
CA ARG A 152 9.27 46.66 -14.48
C ARG A 152 8.01 46.96 -13.65
N LYS A 153 8.09 46.83 -12.32
CA LYS A 153 7.10 47.38 -11.36
C LYS A 153 7.61 48.69 -10.75
N LEU A 154 7.41 49.82 -11.44
CA LEU A 154 7.62 51.16 -10.86
C LEU A 154 6.76 52.21 -11.60
N LYS A 155 5.91 52.92 -10.82
CA LYS A 155 5.06 54.07 -11.20
C LYS A 155 3.88 53.81 -12.17
N PRO A 156 2.84 54.68 -12.21
CA PRO A 156 1.47 54.26 -12.50
C PRO A 156 0.83 54.83 -13.80
N SER A 157 -0.44 54.44 -14.00
CA SER A 157 -1.50 54.91 -14.93
C SER A 157 -1.64 56.45 -15.04
N PRO A 158 -2.32 57.03 -16.10
CA PRO A 158 -3.49 56.43 -16.77
C PRO A 158 -3.80 56.73 -18.26
N MET A 159 -4.91 56.12 -18.72
CA MET A 159 -5.96 56.67 -19.61
C MET A 159 -5.95 56.41 -21.15
N LYS A 160 -7.19 56.38 -21.68
CA LYS A 160 -7.68 56.61 -23.06
C LYS A 160 -7.66 55.48 -24.13
N ASN A 161 -8.86 54.90 -24.28
CA ASN A 161 -9.75 55.00 -25.46
C ASN A 161 -9.40 54.37 -26.84
N LEU A 162 -10.21 53.34 -27.17
CA LEU A 162 -11.09 53.24 -28.37
C LEU A 162 -10.54 53.04 -29.79
N VAL A 163 -11.49 52.65 -30.67
CA VAL A 163 -11.49 52.64 -32.16
C VAL A 163 -10.78 51.46 -32.87
N ASN A 164 -11.58 50.42 -33.12
CA ASN A 164 -11.92 49.80 -34.42
C ASN A 164 -10.85 49.45 -35.50
N SER A 165 -11.25 48.45 -36.30
CA SER A 165 -10.98 48.31 -37.77
C SER A 165 -9.60 47.76 -38.17
N ARG A 166 -9.42 47.08 -39.32
CA ARG A 166 -10.34 46.51 -40.34
C ARG A 166 -9.52 45.58 -41.26
N LEU A 167 -10.15 44.54 -41.85
CA LEU A 167 -9.81 43.99 -43.20
C LEU A 167 -8.41 43.32 -43.35
N ARG A 168 -8.05 42.55 -44.40
CA ARG A 168 -8.79 41.76 -45.43
C ARG A 168 -7.82 40.75 -46.10
N ASN A 169 -8.41 39.72 -46.73
CA ASN A 169 -7.87 38.68 -47.63
C ASN A 169 -6.54 38.96 -48.36
N GLN A 170 -5.77 37.90 -48.66
CA GLN A 170 -5.72 37.33 -50.03
C GLN A 170 -5.06 35.94 -50.13
N ASN A 171 -5.16 35.33 -51.32
CA ASN A 171 -4.80 33.93 -51.65
C ASN A 171 -3.45 33.85 -52.40
N SER A 172 -2.83 32.68 -52.41
CA SER A 172 -2.32 32.03 -53.64
C SER A 172 -1.82 30.60 -53.38
N SER A 173 -1.61 29.83 -54.46
CA SER A 173 -1.28 28.39 -54.47
C SER A 173 0.01 28.11 -55.27
N LEU A 174 0.61 26.92 -55.12
CA LEU A 174 1.13 26.08 -56.23
C LEU A 174 1.74 24.73 -55.77
N ARG A 175 1.97 23.83 -56.74
CA ARG A 175 2.59 22.47 -56.70
C ARG A 175 3.84 22.50 -57.67
N PRO A 176 4.60 21.42 -58.04
CA PRO A 176 4.22 19.99 -58.20
C PRO A 176 5.34 18.90 -57.95
N GLN A 177 5.05 17.64 -58.33
CA GLN A 177 5.96 16.50 -58.72
C GLN A 177 7.00 15.93 -57.70
N GLY A 178 7.45 14.66 -57.75
CA GLY A 178 7.13 13.45 -58.55
C GLY A 178 7.81 12.18 -57.95
N SER A 179 7.21 10.96 -57.96
CA SER A 179 7.43 9.83 -58.92
C SER A 179 8.83 9.17 -58.87
N ASN A 180 9.09 7.85 -58.75
CA ASN A 180 8.42 6.57 -59.13
C ASN A 180 8.65 5.45 -58.05
N VAL A 181 7.90 4.34 -57.87
CA VAL A 181 7.22 3.32 -58.75
C VAL A 181 8.21 2.26 -59.30
N THR A 182 8.03 0.94 -59.07
CA THR A 182 7.29 -0.07 -59.90
C THR A 182 6.95 -1.38 -59.12
N VAL A 183 6.13 -2.38 -59.54
CA VAL A 183 4.86 -2.57 -60.32
C VAL A 183 4.48 -4.10 -60.28
N ILE A 184 3.37 -4.52 -60.94
CA ILE A 184 2.83 -5.90 -61.19
C ILE A 184 1.69 -6.29 -60.23
N ILE A 185 0.50 -6.82 -60.60
CA ILE A 185 -0.39 -6.84 -61.82
C ILE A 185 -1.68 -7.63 -61.39
N ASP A 186 -2.90 -7.55 -61.96
CA ASP A 186 -3.71 -6.48 -62.58
C ASP A 186 -5.15 -7.02 -62.86
N ASN A 187 -5.95 -6.36 -63.73
CA ASN A 187 -7.31 -6.70 -64.23
C ASN A 187 -8.49 -6.45 -63.23
N GLY A 188 -9.59 -5.76 -63.60
CA GLY A 188 -9.93 -5.08 -64.86
C GLY A 188 -11.16 -4.14 -64.73
N LYS A 189 -11.42 -3.34 -65.78
CA LYS A 189 -12.48 -2.29 -65.93
C LYS A 189 -13.57 -2.73 -66.96
N PRO A 190 -14.66 -1.98 -67.30
CA PRO A 190 -14.97 -0.53 -67.13
C PRO A 190 -16.43 -0.27 -66.57
N GLU A 191 -17.28 0.74 -66.84
CA GLU A 191 -17.37 1.95 -67.72
C GLU A 191 -18.39 3.01 -67.16
N CYS A 192 -18.71 4.08 -67.91
CA CYS A 192 -19.71 5.15 -67.62
C CYS A 192 -20.82 5.23 -68.74
N ASP A 193 -21.71 6.23 -68.95
CA ASP A 193 -21.99 7.61 -68.44
C ASP A 193 -23.46 8.06 -68.83
N PHE A 194 -23.80 9.37 -68.79
CA PHE A 194 -24.94 10.08 -69.46
C PHE A 194 -26.39 9.96 -68.87
N ILE A 195 -27.33 10.94 -68.91
CA ILE A 195 -27.31 12.43 -69.10
C ILE A 195 -28.68 13.10 -68.67
N ASP A 196 -28.74 14.44 -68.66
CA ASP A 196 -29.90 15.39 -68.62
C ASP A 196 -30.79 15.66 -67.35
N ASP A 197 -30.85 16.95 -67.00
CA ASP A 197 -31.94 17.75 -66.36
C ASP A 197 -32.88 18.28 -67.49
N PRO A 198 -34.16 18.72 -67.29
CA PRO A 198 -34.55 19.71 -66.26
C PRO A 198 -36.02 19.66 -65.73
N GLU A 199 -36.41 20.55 -64.79
CA GLU A 199 -37.41 21.64 -65.03
C GLU A 199 -37.76 22.52 -63.79
N VAL A 200 -37.72 23.83 -64.01
CA VAL A 200 -38.62 24.92 -63.53
C VAL A 200 -39.09 24.98 -62.05
N ALA A 201 -38.67 26.05 -61.36
CA ALA A 201 -39.26 26.55 -60.10
C ALA A 201 -40.44 27.53 -60.35
N PRO A 202 -41.19 27.93 -59.31
CA PRO A 202 -41.00 29.32 -58.86
C PRO A 202 -41.19 29.60 -57.36
N LYS A 203 -40.58 30.71 -56.90
CA LYS A 203 -41.07 31.47 -55.74
C LYS A 203 -42.30 32.30 -56.15
N LYS A 204 -43.25 32.51 -55.23
CA LYS A 204 -43.77 33.87 -55.01
C LYS A 204 -44.29 34.10 -53.59
N LEU A 205 -44.29 35.37 -53.19
CA LEU A 205 -44.61 35.87 -51.85
C LEU A 205 -45.34 37.22 -51.99
N THR A 206 -46.47 37.34 -51.28
CA THR A 206 -47.44 38.46 -51.20
C THR A 206 -48.43 38.07 -50.10
N ILE A 207 -49.03 38.91 -49.23
CA ILE A 207 -49.18 40.38 -49.08
C ILE A 207 -49.28 40.62 -47.54
N ILE A 208 -48.54 41.51 -46.87
CA ILE A 208 -48.55 43.00 -46.83
C ILE A 208 -49.51 43.60 -45.76
N GLN A 209 -48.91 44.28 -44.75
CA GLN A 209 -49.34 45.49 -43.97
C GLN A 209 -50.73 45.51 -43.27
N GLU A 210 -51.01 46.22 -42.17
CA GLU A 210 -50.30 46.95 -41.07
C GLU A 210 -51.34 47.11 -39.90
N GLU A 211 -51.19 47.76 -38.73
CA GLU A 211 -50.27 48.73 -38.06
C GLU A 211 -50.42 48.47 -36.50
N LEU A 212 -49.99 49.19 -35.45
CA LEU A 212 -49.17 50.39 -35.15
C LEU A 212 -48.67 50.32 -33.67
N ALA A 213 -47.55 50.99 -33.33
CA ALA A 213 -47.07 51.42 -31.99
C ALA A 213 -46.68 50.39 -30.88
N PRO A 214 -45.62 50.64 -30.07
CA PRO A 214 -45.13 49.75 -29.00
C PRO A 214 -45.27 50.30 -27.56
N ILE A 215 -45.08 49.45 -26.53
CA ILE A 215 -44.65 49.87 -25.17
C ILE A 215 -44.01 48.72 -24.36
N SER A 216 -43.07 49.07 -23.48
CA SER A 216 -42.43 48.30 -22.39
C SER A 216 -41.94 46.87 -22.65
N THR A 217 -40.61 46.71 -22.69
CA THR A 217 -39.92 45.50 -22.24
C THR A 217 -40.13 45.27 -20.73
N ILE A 218 -40.43 44.04 -20.31
CA ILE A 218 -40.13 43.56 -18.96
C ILE A 218 -39.21 42.35 -19.11
N SER A 219 -38.02 42.43 -18.51
CA SER A 219 -36.99 41.38 -18.56
C SER A 219 -37.33 40.23 -17.61
N PHE A 220 -37.29 39.00 -18.11
CA PHE A 220 -36.91 37.86 -17.27
C PHE A 220 -35.41 37.65 -17.34
N ASP A 221 -34.81 37.36 -16.19
CA ASP A 221 -33.40 37.61 -15.92
C ASP A 221 -32.49 36.48 -16.45
N GLU A 222 -31.56 36.81 -17.36
CA GLU A 222 -30.60 35.85 -17.95
C GLU A 222 -29.46 35.46 -16.98
N SER A 223 -29.67 35.68 -15.67
CA SER A 223 -28.70 35.51 -14.59
C SER A 223 -28.89 34.25 -13.73
N SER A 224 -29.76 33.32 -14.15
CA SER A 224 -29.89 31.99 -13.53
C SER A 224 -29.35 30.87 -14.42
N SER A 225 -28.14 31.06 -14.95
CA SER A 225 -27.33 29.94 -15.44
C SER A 225 -27.05 28.97 -14.29
N ILE A 226 -27.85 27.90 -14.20
CA ILE A 226 -27.65 26.84 -13.23
C ILE A 226 -26.30 26.20 -13.53
N HIS A 227 -25.27 26.63 -12.80
CA HIS A 227 -24.03 25.90 -12.67
C HIS A 227 -24.39 24.52 -12.09
N MET A 228 -24.60 23.55 -12.99
CA MET A 228 -24.36 22.14 -12.69
C MET A 228 -22.88 22.03 -12.29
N ARG A 229 -22.67 22.22 -10.99
CA ARG A 229 -21.39 22.19 -10.33
C ARG A 229 -20.94 20.74 -10.38
N GLU A 230 -20.18 20.40 -11.43
CA GLU A 230 -19.56 19.08 -11.59
C GLU A 230 -19.03 18.66 -10.22
N LEU A 231 -19.57 17.56 -9.67
CA LEU A 231 -19.14 17.06 -8.37
C LEU A 231 -17.63 16.84 -8.47
N PRO A 232 -16.82 17.62 -7.74
CA PRO A 232 -15.42 17.82 -8.07
C PRO A 232 -14.72 16.47 -7.95
N HIS A 233 -14.35 15.91 -9.11
CA HIS A 233 -13.86 14.53 -9.20
C HIS A 233 -12.66 14.37 -8.27
N GLN A 234 -12.90 13.73 -7.12
CA GLN A 234 -11.85 13.51 -6.14
C GLN A 234 -10.88 12.50 -6.74
N VAL A 235 -9.71 13.00 -7.14
CA VAL A 235 -8.63 12.15 -7.64
C VAL A 235 -8.25 11.21 -6.51
N THR A 236 -8.59 9.94 -6.67
CA THR A 236 -8.20 8.85 -5.77
C THR A 236 -6.80 8.35 -6.13
N ILE A 237 -6.22 7.51 -5.27
CA ILE A 237 -4.95 6.85 -5.57
C ILE A 237 -5.13 5.89 -6.76
N GLN A 238 -4.21 5.94 -7.71
CA GLN A 238 -4.32 5.26 -9.00
C GLN A 238 -3.62 3.89 -8.97
N ARG A 239 -4.33 2.84 -9.42
CA ARG A 239 -3.83 1.44 -9.48
C ARG A 239 -2.76 1.24 -10.56
N LYS A 240 -1.56 1.76 -10.29
CA LYS A 240 -0.41 1.82 -11.21
C LYS A 240 0.64 0.74 -10.96
N LEU A 241 0.77 0.23 -9.73
CA LEU A 241 1.85 -0.68 -9.36
C LEU A 241 1.66 -2.08 -9.96
N GLN A 242 2.75 -2.67 -10.42
CA GLN A 242 2.81 -4.06 -10.88
C GLN A 242 3.15 -5.00 -9.72
N VAL A 243 2.86 -6.29 -9.88
CA VAL A 243 3.18 -7.34 -8.91
C VAL A 243 4.66 -7.29 -8.47
N ARG A 244 5.60 -7.06 -9.41
CA ARG A 244 7.04 -6.93 -9.13
C ARG A 244 7.38 -5.79 -8.15
N HIS A 245 6.66 -4.67 -8.24
CA HIS A 245 6.89 -3.52 -7.36
C HIS A 245 6.41 -3.84 -5.94
N LEU A 246 5.22 -4.42 -5.81
CA LEU A 246 4.68 -4.86 -4.51
C LEU A 246 5.60 -5.86 -3.80
N GLN A 247 6.11 -6.84 -4.55
CA GLN A 247 7.05 -7.83 -4.04
C GLN A 247 8.32 -7.18 -3.52
N MET A 248 8.97 -6.31 -4.32
CA MET A 248 10.21 -5.67 -3.89
C MET A 248 10.00 -4.65 -2.77
N ILE A 249 8.96 -3.81 -2.82
CA ILE A 249 8.55 -2.92 -1.73
C ILE A 249 8.42 -3.72 -0.43
N SER A 250 7.71 -4.86 -0.43
CA SER A 250 7.53 -5.66 0.78
C SER A 250 8.80 -6.39 1.24
N LEU A 251 9.69 -6.79 0.32
CA LEU A 251 10.97 -7.42 0.63
C LEU A 251 11.99 -6.42 1.21
N GLY A 252 12.00 -5.18 0.72
CA GLY A 252 13.01 -4.16 1.05
C GLY A 252 12.59 -3.14 2.11
N ALA A 253 11.30 -2.81 2.24
CA ALA A 253 10.80 -1.95 3.32
C ALA A 253 11.06 -2.52 4.72
N THR A 254 11.22 -3.85 4.76
CA THR A 254 11.52 -4.65 5.94
C THR A 254 13.01 -4.89 6.15
N ILE A 255 13.85 -4.83 5.11
CA ILE A 255 15.32 -4.83 5.29
C ILE A 255 15.68 -3.40 5.68
N GLY A 256 15.58 -3.11 6.98
CA GLY A 256 15.90 -1.85 7.62
C GLY A 256 16.90 -2.03 8.77
N VAL A 257 17.15 -0.96 9.52
CA VAL A 257 18.18 -0.94 10.58
C VAL A 257 17.92 -1.97 11.69
N GLY A 258 16.67 -2.38 11.93
CA GLY A 258 16.32 -3.37 12.95
C GLY A 258 17.11 -4.69 12.86
N LEU A 259 17.39 -5.20 11.66
CA LEU A 259 18.20 -6.42 11.48
C LEU A 259 19.70 -6.20 11.74
N PHE A 260 20.19 -4.98 11.52
CA PHE A 260 21.62 -4.66 11.54
C PHE A 260 22.11 -3.99 12.83
N LEU A 261 21.25 -3.29 13.58
CA LEU A 261 21.62 -2.57 14.80
C LEU A 261 20.89 -3.11 16.04
N SER A 262 19.57 -3.32 15.96
CA SER A 262 18.79 -3.84 17.10
C SER A 262 19.15 -5.29 17.44
N SER A 263 19.65 -6.07 16.48
CA SER A 263 20.22 -7.40 16.71
C SER A 263 21.40 -7.40 17.68
N GLY A 264 22.23 -6.35 17.71
CA GLY A 264 23.33 -6.21 18.69
C GLY A 264 22.83 -6.21 20.14
N LYS A 265 21.69 -5.56 20.38
CA LYS A 265 21.00 -5.51 21.67
C LYS A 265 20.34 -6.84 22.05
N ALA A 266 19.89 -7.62 21.06
CA ALA A 266 19.42 -8.98 21.31
C ALA A 266 20.58 -9.93 21.70
N PHE A 267 21.73 -9.84 21.02
CA PHE A 267 22.90 -10.64 21.37
C PHE A 267 23.44 -10.34 22.77
N SER A 268 23.51 -9.06 23.17
CA SER A 268 24.08 -8.67 24.47
C SER A 268 23.29 -9.19 25.67
N ILE A 269 21.95 -9.21 25.60
CA ILE A 269 21.09 -9.71 26.70
C ILE A 269 20.85 -11.23 26.67
N ALA A 270 20.88 -11.88 25.50
CA ALA A 270 20.39 -13.25 25.36
C ALA A 270 21.43 -14.28 24.89
N GLY A 271 22.61 -13.85 24.42
CA GLY A 271 23.56 -14.73 23.77
C GLY A 271 23.09 -15.14 22.36
N PRO A 272 23.91 -15.90 21.61
CA PRO A 272 23.62 -16.17 20.21
C PRO A 272 22.43 -17.11 19.99
N MET A 273 22.21 -18.11 20.86
CA MET A 273 21.02 -18.97 20.80
C MET A 273 19.77 -18.26 21.32
N GLY A 274 19.89 -17.45 22.39
CA GLY A 274 18.77 -16.66 22.90
C GLY A 274 18.31 -15.58 21.90
N ALA A 275 19.25 -14.98 21.17
CA ALA A 275 18.96 -14.11 20.04
C ALA A 275 18.23 -14.86 18.91
N PHE A 276 18.73 -16.03 18.51
CA PHE A 276 18.09 -16.86 17.49
C PHE A 276 16.66 -17.27 17.88
N ILE A 277 16.44 -17.74 19.11
CA ILE A 277 15.11 -18.11 19.63
C ILE A 277 14.19 -16.89 19.65
N GLY A 278 14.65 -15.73 20.13
CA GLY A 278 13.84 -14.52 20.16
C GLY A 278 13.40 -14.07 18.77
N PHE A 279 14.32 -14.08 17.79
CA PHE A 279 13.99 -13.80 16.39
C PHE A 279 13.09 -14.87 15.77
N ALA A 280 13.21 -16.16 16.15
CA ALA A 280 12.29 -17.20 15.70
C ALA A 280 10.85 -17.00 16.21
N ILE A 281 10.67 -16.56 17.46
CA ILE A 281 9.36 -16.25 18.05
C ILE A 281 8.76 -14.97 17.44
N GLY A 282 9.58 -13.93 17.22
CA GLY A 282 9.15 -12.75 16.46
C GLY A 282 8.75 -13.09 15.02
N GLY A 283 9.51 -13.99 14.39
CA GLY A 283 9.29 -14.50 13.05
C GLY A 283 8.00 -15.33 12.92
N SER A 284 7.72 -16.24 13.86
CA SER A 284 6.48 -17.03 13.85
C SER A 284 5.24 -16.15 14.07
N LEU A 285 5.33 -15.09 14.89
CA LEU A 285 4.26 -14.11 15.07
C LEU A 285 3.91 -13.40 13.75
N ILE A 286 4.90 -12.80 13.06
CA ILE A 286 4.63 -12.08 11.81
C ILE A 286 4.17 -13.02 10.69
N LEU A 287 4.68 -14.26 10.63
CA LEU A 287 4.18 -15.24 9.66
C LEU A 287 2.72 -15.63 9.95
N ALA A 288 2.35 -15.81 11.23
CA ALA A 288 0.97 -16.09 11.62
C ALA A 288 0.01 -14.96 11.23
N THR A 289 0.39 -13.70 11.46
CA THR A 289 -0.47 -12.55 11.18
C THR A 289 -0.62 -12.32 9.68
N LEU A 290 0.46 -12.43 8.90
CA LEU A 290 0.44 -12.17 7.46
C LEU A 290 -0.19 -13.29 6.65
N PHE A 291 -0.06 -14.56 7.05
CA PHE A 291 -0.80 -15.64 6.40
C PHE A 291 -2.31 -15.48 6.59
N SER A 292 -2.74 -15.15 7.82
CA SER A 292 -4.14 -14.87 8.17
C SER A 292 -4.68 -13.67 7.38
N PHE A 293 -3.95 -12.55 7.41
CA PHE A 293 -4.36 -11.32 6.73
C PHE A 293 -4.39 -11.45 5.20
N ALA A 294 -3.45 -12.22 4.61
CA ALA A 294 -3.41 -12.45 3.18
C ALA A 294 -4.62 -13.23 2.64
N GLU A 295 -5.14 -14.20 3.40
CA GLU A 295 -6.35 -14.93 3.03
C GLU A 295 -7.58 -14.00 2.98
N MET A 296 -7.74 -13.17 4.02
CA MET A 296 -8.83 -12.18 4.09
C MET A 296 -8.75 -11.15 2.95
N VAL A 297 -7.56 -10.61 2.66
CA VAL A 297 -7.37 -9.59 1.61
C VAL A 297 -7.41 -10.19 0.20
N ALA A 298 -7.02 -11.44 0.00
CA ALA A 298 -7.13 -12.10 -1.31
C ALA A 298 -8.60 -12.33 -1.72
N LEU A 299 -9.49 -12.66 -0.77
CA LEU A 299 -10.92 -12.75 -1.03
C LEU A 299 -11.56 -11.36 -1.17
N ILE A 300 -11.25 -10.43 -0.24
CA ILE A 300 -11.88 -9.11 -0.10
C ILE A 300 -10.80 -8.00 -0.18
N PRO A 301 -10.29 -7.67 -1.39
CA PRO A 301 -9.19 -6.73 -1.60
C PRO A 301 -9.64 -5.25 -1.53
N LEU A 302 -9.85 -4.74 -0.32
CA LEU A 302 -10.29 -3.35 -0.08
C LEU A 302 -9.14 -2.34 -0.13
N ILE A 303 -9.46 -1.15 -0.66
CA ILE A 303 -8.58 0.03 -0.67
C ILE A 303 -8.48 0.68 0.73
N THR A 304 -9.33 0.28 1.69
CA THR A 304 -9.43 0.82 3.06
C THR A 304 -8.36 0.30 4.04
N GLY A 305 -7.43 -0.55 3.56
CA GLY A 305 -6.27 -1.01 4.34
C GLY A 305 -6.61 -1.72 5.66
N ILE A 306 -5.60 -1.84 6.53
CA ILE A 306 -5.70 -2.59 7.79
C ILE A 306 -6.75 -1.96 8.73
N SER A 307 -6.76 -0.64 8.90
CA SER A 307 -7.75 0.07 9.73
C SER A 307 -9.19 -0.20 9.30
N GLY A 308 -9.47 -0.18 7.99
CA GLY A 308 -10.83 -0.43 7.47
C GLY A 308 -11.26 -1.89 7.64
N LEU A 309 -10.35 -2.84 7.47
CA LEU A 309 -10.62 -4.27 7.73
C LEU A 309 -10.86 -4.53 9.22
N CYS A 310 -10.08 -3.91 10.11
CA CYS A 310 -10.31 -3.96 11.56
C CYS A 310 -11.67 -3.37 11.97
N SER A 311 -12.08 -2.25 11.37
CA SER A 311 -13.42 -1.70 11.63
C SER A 311 -14.53 -2.60 11.08
N ARG A 312 -14.40 -3.10 9.85
CA ARG A 312 -15.39 -3.97 9.19
C ARG A 312 -15.59 -5.30 9.91
N PHE A 313 -14.54 -5.89 10.49
CA PHE A 313 -14.61 -7.22 11.10
C PHE A 313 -14.65 -7.24 12.62
N VAL A 314 -14.36 -6.14 13.31
CA VAL A 314 -14.38 -6.07 14.79
C VAL A 314 -15.35 -5.01 15.31
N GLY A 315 -15.36 -3.83 14.69
CA GLY A 315 -16.20 -2.68 15.07
C GLY A 315 -15.45 -1.36 14.90
N ASP A 316 -16.17 -0.27 14.63
CA ASP A 316 -15.55 0.98 14.15
C ASP A 316 -14.51 1.58 15.10
N ALA A 317 -14.81 1.66 16.40
CA ALA A 317 -13.87 2.15 17.42
C ALA A 317 -12.55 1.35 17.50
N PHE A 318 -12.62 0.04 17.25
CA PHE A 318 -11.43 -0.82 17.26
C PHE A 318 -10.52 -0.50 16.07
N GLY A 319 -11.06 -0.48 14.85
CA GLY A 319 -10.29 -0.16 13.65
C GLY A 319 -9.83 1.30 13.56
N PHE A 320 -10.55 2.24 14.17
CA PHE A 320 -10.07 3.62 14.40
C PHE A 320 -8.79 3.61 15.26
N SER A 321 -8.83 2.94 16.41
CA SER A 321 -7.72 2.92 17.37
C SER A 321 -6.50 2.15 16.83
N VAL A 322 -6.72 0.99 16.21
CA VAL A 322 -5.67 0.25 15.48
C VAL A 322 -5.09 1.13 14.37
N GLY A 323 -5.91 1.87 13.62
CA GLY A 323 -5.45 2.75 12.54
C GLY A 323 -4.51 3.85 13.01
N TRP A 324 -4.85 4.55 14.09
CA TRP A 324 -4.01 5.61 14.66
C TRP A 324 -2.72 5.08 15.29
N CYS A 325 -2.76 3.94 16.01
CA CYS A 325 -1.54 3.30 16.53
C CYS A 325 -0.63 2.81 15.39
N HIS A 326 -1.20 2.21 14.34
CA HIS A 326 -0.48 1.77 13.14
C HIS A 326 0.17 2.92 12.37
N TRP A 327 -0.56 4.03 12.19
CA TRP A 327 -0.01 5.25 11.59
C TRP A 327 1.15 5.82 12.42
N LEU A 328 0.97 5.89 13.74
CA LEU A 328 1.99 6.40 14.66
C LEU A 328 3.27 5.55 14.61
N SER A 329 3.14 4.22 14.53
CA SER A 329 4.29 3.31 14.39
C SER A 329 5.17 3.64 13.19
N TYR A 330 4.60 3.96 12.03
CA TYR A 330 5.39 4.32 10.85
C TYR A 330 5.85 5.78 10.85
N ALA A 331 5.08 6.71 11.41
CA ALA A 331 5.51 8.10 11.55
C ALA A 331 6.75 8.21 12.46
N ILE A 332 6.78 7.42 13.54
CA ILE A 332 7.92 7.31 14.47
C ILE A 332 9.03 6.41 13.90
N GLY A 333 8.67 5.34 13.18
CA GLY A 333 9.63 4.47 12.49
C GLY A 333 10.42 5.19 11.38
N PHE A 334 9.77 6.10 10.65
CA PHE A 334 10.44 7.02 9.72
C PHE A 334 11.50 7.87 10.44
N ALA A 335 11.14 8.48 11.57
CA ALA A 335 12.09 9.26 12.37
C ALA A 335 13.22 8.41 12.94
N SER A 336 12.97 7.15 13.36
CA SER A 336 14.03 6.28 13.91
C SER A 336 15.03 5.81 12.85
N GLU A 337 14.58 5.47 11.64
CA GLU A 337 15.49 5.11 10.54
C GLU A 337 16.33 6.31 10.08
N VAL A 338 15.82 7.55 10.16
CA VAL A 338 16.59 8.79 9.94
C VAL A 338 17.63 9.02 11.05
N ILE A 339 17.28 8.80 12.32
CA ILE A 339 18.25 8.85 13.43
C ILE A 339 19.35 7.80 13.21
N ALA A 340 18.99 6.57 12.89
CA ALA A 340 19.94 5.49 12.66
C ALA A 340 20.88 5.75 11.48
N SER A 341 20.37 6.31 10.39
CA SER A 341 21.19 6.72 9.23
C SER A 341 22.18 7.84 9.61
N THR A 342 21.74 8.79 10.44
CA THR A 342 22.58 9.89 10.96
C THR A 342 23.63 9.38 11.96
N ILE A 343 23.26 8.42 12.80
CA ILE A 343 24.16 7.63 13.65
C ILE A 343 25.23 6.99 12.78
N MET A 344 24.88 6.13 11.83
CA MET A 344 25.83 5.33 11.05
C MET A 344 26.81 6.20 10.22
N LEU A 345 26.42 7.42 9.83
CA LEU A 345 27.32 8.39 9.21
C LEU A 345 28.45 8.87 10.13
N SER A 346 28.23 8.91 11.46
CA SER A 346 29.24 9.34 12.44
C SER A 346 30.42 8.37 12.60
N TYR A 347 30.32 7.15 12.05
CA TYR A 347 31.41 6.15 12.05
C TYR A 347 32.69 6.65 11.37
N TYR A 348 32.58 7.58 10.41
CA TYR A 348 33.74 8.05 9.64
C TYR A 348 34.36 9.29 10.30
N LYS A 349 35.67 9.26 10.59
CA LYS A 349 36.48 10.42 11.03
C LYS A 349 36.15 11.74 10.30
N ASN A 350 36.02 11.72 8.97
CA ASN A 350 35.70 12.90 8.15
C ASN A 350 34.26 13.45 8.38
N LEU A 351 33.40 12.67 9.02
CA LEU A 351 32.00 12.95 9.35
C LEU A 351 31.73 12.89 10.87
N GLU A 352 32.76 12.76 11.73
CA GLU A 352 32.66 12.86 13.21
C GLU A 352 32.01 14.21 13.63
N GLN A 353 32.16 15.23 12.77
CA GLN A 353 31.50 16.53 12.90
C GLN A 353 29.97 16.45 12.87
N ILE A 354 29.36 15.40 12.29
CA ILE A 354 27.90 15.19 12.32
C ILE A 354 27.43 14.76 13.72
N ALA A 355 28.23 14.01 14.48
CA ALA A 355 27.88 13.67 15.86
C ALA A 355 28.18 14.80 16.86
N THR A 356 29.25 15.57 16.61
CA THR A 356 29.76 16.58 17.56
C THR A 356 29.19 17.98 17.34
N ASN A 357 28.98 18.43 16.10
CA ASN A 357 28.43 19.75 15.80
C ASN A 357 26.92 19.69 15.55
N LYS A 358 26.13 20.24 16.49
CA LYS A 358 24.66 20.29 16.41
C LYS A 358 24.13 20.88 15.09
N SER A 359 24.81 21.89 14.55
CA SER A 359 24.47 22.50 13.25
C SER A 359 24.60 21.53 12.07
N MET A 360 25.68 20.72 12.03
CA MET A 360 25.89 19.71 11.01
C MET A 360 24.87 18.58 11.13
N MET A 361 24.63 18.09 12.36
CA MET A 361 23.59 17.07 12.61
C MET A 361 22.21 17.53 12.11
N ALA A 362 21.81 18.76 12.45
CA ALA A 362 20.53 19.33 12.05
C ALA A 362 20.41 19.46 10.51
N LEU A 363 21.49 19.88 9.84
CA LEU A 363 21.55 20.01 8.39
C LEU A 363 21.47 18.63 7.70
N THR A 364 22.22 17.63 8.16
CA THR A 364 22.18 16.26 7.64
C THR A 364 20.77 15.65 7.78
N ILE A 365 20.18 15.73 8.97
CA ILE A 365 18.80 15.27 9.22
C ILE A 365 17.81 15.98 8.28
N THR A 366 17.92 17.31 8.15
CA THR A 366 17.04 18.12 7.30
C THR A 366 17.16 17.73 5.83
N MET A 367 18.38 17.48 5.34
CA MET A 367 18.61 17.03 3.97
C MET A 367 17.96 15.66 3.71
N ILE A 368 18.14 14.69 4.62
CA ILE A 368 17.57 13.34 4.50
C ILE A 368 16.03 13.40 4.51
N VAL A 369 15.42 14.10 5.48
CA VAL A 369 13.96 14.24 5.58
C VAL A 369 13.37 14.94 4.36
N ALA A 370 14.00 16.01 3.87
CA ALA A 370 13.54 16.72 2.67
C ALA A 370 13.66 15.86 1.40
N GLY A 371 14.78 15.14 1.22
CA GLY A 371 15.01 14.26 0.08
C GLY A 371 14.02 13.10 0.04
N LEU A 372 13.80 12.41 1.17
CA LEU A 372 12.84 11.30 1.26
C LEU A 372 11.38 11.75 1.08
N THR A 373 11.04 12.95 1.55
CA THR A 373 9.73 13.56 1.29
C THR A 373 9.55 13.91 -0.19
N LEU A 374 10.59 14.43 -0.86
CA LEU A 374 10.56 14.72 -2.29
C LEU A 374 10.36 13.45 -3.14
N VAL A 375 11.06 12.35 -2.82
CA VAL A 375 10.90 11.04 -3.49
C VAL A 375 9.48 10.51 -3.30
N ASN A 376 8.89 10.64 -2.11
CA ASN A 376 7.52 10.21 -1.81
C ASN A 376 6.42 11.07 -2.47
N LEU A 377 6.77 12.24 -3.03
CA LEU A 377 5.85 13.12 -3.80
C LEU A 377 5.85 12.84 -5.31
N MET A 378 6.74 11.99 -5.83
CA MET A 378 6.82 11.64 -7.25
C MET A 378 5.64 10.75 -7.69
N ASP A 379 5.40 10.60 -9.01
CA ASP A 379 4.40 9.64 -9.52
C ASP A 379 4.70 8.23 -8.99
N VAL A 380 3.66 7.53 -8.52
CA VAL A 380 3.72 6.20 -7.90
C VAL A 380 4.55 5.18 -8.71
N ARG A 381 4.61 5.30 -10.04
CA ARG A 381 5.47 4.45 -10.88
C ARG A 381 6.95 4.74 -10.66
N VAL A 382 7.35 6.00 -10.62
CA VAL A 382 8.76 6.40 -10.41
C VAL A 382 9.23 6.01 -9.01
N TYR A 383 8.37 6.21 -8.00
CA TYR A 383 8.60 5.69 -6.65
C TYR A 383 8.74 4.15 -6.65
N GLY A 384 7.84 3.44 -7.34
CA GLY A 384 7.86 1.98 -7.44
C GLY A 384 9.11 1.40 -8.13
N GLU A 385 9.64 2.06 -9.17
CA GLU A 385 10.91 1.67 -9.79
C GLU A 385 12.11 1.99 -8.87
N PHE A 386 12.15 3.17 -8.23
CA PHE A 386 13.22 3.53 -7.28
C PHE A 386 13.31 2.53 -6.12
N GLU A 387 12.18 2.22 -5.49
CA GLU A 387 12.12 1.29 -4.36
C GLU A 387 12.35 -0.16 -4.83
N TYR A 388 12.00 -0.52 -6.07
CA TYR A 388 12.37 -1.81 -6.68
C TYR A 388 13.89 -1.97 -6.76
N PHE A 389 14.62 -1.01 -7.33
CA PHE A 389 16.08 -1.07 -7.43
C PHE A 389 16.77 -1.02 -6.06
N SER A 390 16.30 -0.16 -5.16
CA SER A 390 16.87 -0.07 -3.81
C SER A 390 16.66 -1.36 -3.01
N SER A 391 15.48 -1.96 -3.11
CA SER A 391 15.16 -3.25 -2.46
C SER A 391 15.94 -4.42 -3.04
N ALA A 392 16.19 -4.43 -4.35
CA ALA A 392 17.06 -5.44 -4.99
C ALA A 392 18.51 -5.32 -4.49
N PHE A 393 19.02 -4.10 -4.35
CA PHE A 393 20.35 -3.85 -3.76
C PHE A 393 20.42 -4.30 -2.29
N LYS A 394 19.42 -3.95 -1.46
CA LYS A 394 19.31 -4.43 -0.06
C LYS A 394 19.38 -5.96 0.02
N LEU A 395 18.63 -6.67 -0.83
CA LEU A 395 18.57 -8.12 -0.85
C LEU A 395 19.92 -8.74 -1.24
N LEU A 396 20.56 -8.23 -2.30
CA LEU A 396 21.90 -8.64 -2.74
C LEU A 396 22.93 -8.48 -1.62
N ILE A 397 22.92 -7.35 -0.91
CA ILE A 397 23.83 -7.08 0.21
C ILE A 397 23.61 -8.06 1.36
N VAL A 398 22.36 -8.38 1.73
CA VAL A 398 22.08 -9.38 2.77
C VAL A 398 22.64 -10.76 2.40
N VAL A 399 22.45 -11.20 1.15
CA VAL A 399 23.01 -12.47 0.66
C VAL A 399 24.54 -12.46 0.74
N LEU A 400 25.19 -11.40 0.26
CA LEU A 400 26.65 -11.26 0.29
C LEU A 400 27.20 -11.19 1.73
N LEU A 401 26.47 -10.57 2.66
CA LEU A 401 26.86 -10.52 4.08
C LEU A 401 26.72 -11.87 4.78
N ILE A 402 25.68 -12.66 4.49
CA ILE A 402 25.56 -14.04 5.01
C ILE A 402 26.73 -14.88 4.50
N ILE A 403 27.04 -14.82 3.20
CA ILE A 403 28.18 -15.53 2.60
C ILE A 403 29.50 -15.09 3.24
N LEU A 404 29.73 -13.77 3.39
CA LEU A 404 30.93 -13.23 4.01
C LEU A 404 31.12 -13.73 5.45
N MET A 405 30.05 -13.75 6.25
CA MET A 405 30.12 -14.22 7.64
C MET A 405 30.34 -15.74 7.73
N ILE A 406 29.89 -16.54 6.75
CA ILE A 406 30.26 -17.96 6.65
C ILE A 406 31.74 -18.11 6.29
N VAL A 407 32.23 -17.35 5.30
CA VAL A 407 33.65 -17.36 4.90
C VAL A 407 34.57 -16.97 6.05
N LEU A 408 34.21 -15.93 6.82
CA LEU A 408 34.93 -15.52 8.02
C LEU A 408 34.93 -16.60 9.11
N ASN A 409 33.79 -17.26 9.37
CA ASN A 409 33.70 -18.30 10.40
C ASN A 409 34.61 -19.51 10.15
N VAL A 410 34.87 -19.81 8.86
CA VAL A 410 35.74 -20.90 8.38
C VAL A 410 37.23 -20.51 8.40
N GLY A 411 37.59 -19.25 8.73
CA GLY A 411 38.97 -18.75 8.72
C GLY A 411 39.39 -18.05 7.42
N GLY A 412 38.43 -17.71 6.56
CA GLY A 412 38.67 -16.91 5.37
C GLY A 412 39.26 -15.53 5.69
N LEU A 413 39.90 -14.89 4.70
CA LEU A 413 40.63 -13.62 4.83
C LEU A 413 41.81 -13.66 5.83
N LYS A 414 42.50 -14.82 5.92
CA LYS A 414 43.66 -15.09 6.80
C LYS A 414 43.33 -15.03 8.30
N ASN A 415 42.17 -15.55 8.68
CA ASN A 415 41.72 -15.57 10.07
C ASN A 415 41.74 -16.98 10.66
N ASP A 416 41.70 -17.03 11.98
CA ASP A 416 41.49 -18.25 12.76
C ASP A 416 40.15 -18.93 12.42
N TYR A 417 40.13 -20.26 12.36
CA TYR A 417 38.87 -21.01 12.31
C TYR A 417 38.08 -20.80 13.61
N ILE A 418 36.88 -20.23 13.51
CA ILE A 418 35.99 -20.00 14.65
C ILE A 418 35.04 -21.19 14.83
N GLY A 419 34.28 -21.55 13.79
CA GLY A 419 33.17 -22.48 13.94
C GLY A 419 32.22 -22.04 15.07
N PHE A 420 32.00 -22.92 16.03
CA PHE A 420 31.19 -22.67 17.25
C PHE A 420 32.01 -22.15 18.45
N ARG A 421 33.11 -21.39 18.26
CA ARG A 421 33.99 -20.90 19.35
C ARG A 421 33.20 -20.17 20.45
N TYR A 422 32.42 -19.14 20.07
CA TYR A 422 31.66 -18.31 21.02
C TYR A 422 30.42 -19.00 21.61
N TRP A 423 29.98 -20.12 21.02
CA TRP A 423 28.84 -20.92 21.50
C TRP A 423 29.25 -21.94 22.57
N ASN A 424 30.55 -22.20 22.76
CA ASN A 424 31.03 -23.23 23.67
C ASN A 424 31.77 -22.61 24.86
N SER A 425 31.17 -22.69 26.05
CA SER A 425 31.69 -22.13 27.30
C SER A 425 33.09 -22.63 27.66
N ASN A 426 33.45 -23.86 27.27
CA ASN A 426 34.76 -24.45 27.53
C ASN A 426 35.89 -23.83 26.69
N LYS A 427 35.56 -22.94 25.74
CA LYS A 427 36.53 -22.21 24.90
C LYS A 427 36.73 -20.74 25.34
N SER A 428 36.20 -20.35 26.49
CA SER A 428 36.38 -19.00 27.05
C SER A 428 37.86 -18.76 27.46
N PRO A 429 38.55 -17.74 26.92
CA PRO A 429 39.99 -17.55 27.18
C PRO A 429 40.29 -16.83 28.51
N LEU A 430 39.30 -16.15 29.09
CA LEU A 430 39.41 -15.35 30.32
C LEU A 430 38.25 -15.70 31.25
N LYS A 431 38.50 -15.68 32.56
CA LYS A 431 37.47 -15.98 33.59
C LYS A 431 36.29 -14.97 33.58
N GLU A 432 36.53 -13.76 33.08
CA GLU A 432 35.52 -12.70 32.93
C GLU A 432 34.77 -12.78 31.58
N MET A 433 35.22 -13.61 30.64
CA MET A 433 34.50 -13.89 29.40
C MET A 433 33.61 -15.13 29.56
N SER A 434 32.31 -14.97 29.29
CA SER A 434 31.35 -16.07 29.33
C SER A 434 30.87 -16.42 27.92
N PHE A 435 31.62 -17.31 27.25
CA PHE A 435 31.14 -17.92 26.00
C PHE A 435 30.01 -18.91 26.30
N GLY A 436 29.14 -19.18 25.32
CA GLY A 436 28.01 -20.09 25.48
C GLY A 436 26.85 -19.76 24.53
N PRO A 437 25.83 -20.64 24.45
CA PRO A 437 24.63 -20.39 23.66
C PRO A 437 23.77 -19.25 24.26
N PHE A 438 23.81 -19.07 25.57
CA PHE A 438 23.07 -18.06 26.33
C PHE A 438 24.03 -17.23 27.20
N ARG A 439 23.62 -16.02 27.62
CA ARG A 439 24.31 -15.33 28.74
C ARG A 439 24.07 -16.13 30.04
N PRO A 440 25.04 -16.18 30.98
CA PRO A 440 24.91 -16.99 32.19
C PRO A 440 23.87 -16.44 33.19
N THR A 441 23.60 -15.13 33.15
CA THR A 441 22.49 -14.50 33.87
C THR A 441 21.73 -13.50 32.99
N PHE A 442 20.48 -13.22 33.35
CA PHE A 442 19.75 -12.06 32.82
C PHE A 442 20.19 -10.81 33.60
N ASP A 443 21.09 -10.04 32.99
CA ASP A 443 21.63 -8.80 33.56
C ASP A 443 21.37 -7.61 32.61
N LEU A 444 20.63 -6.61 33.10
CA LEU A 444 20.33 -5.37 32.37
C LEU A 444 21.38 -4.27 32.59
N ARG A 445 22.34 -4.49 33.51
CA ARG A 445 23.48 -3.62 33.80
C ARG A 445 24.76 -4.05 33.08
N ASP A 446 24.80 -5.26 32.50
CA ASP A 446 25.99 -5.80 31.82
C ASP A 446 26.55 -4.86 30.73
N ARG A 447 27.73 -4.32 31.02
CA ARG A 447 28.50 -3.48 30.09
C ARG A 447 29.50 -4.28 29.22
N GLY A 448 29.64 -5.59 29.48
CA GLY A 448 30.51 -6.52 28.74
C GLY A 448 31.21 -7.57 29.63
N TYR A 449 31.18 -7.38 30.95
CA TYR A 449 31.83 -8.22 31.95
C TYR A 449 31.02 -9.48 32.29
N GLY A 450 30.84 -10.33 31.29
CA GLY A 450 30.38 -11.70 31.49
C GLY A 450 28.93 -11.90 31.98
N ALA A 451 28.18 -10.83 32.28
CA ALA A 451 26.82 -10.86 32.85
C ALA A 451 26.71 -11.77 34.10
N THR A 452 27.43 -11.42 35.17
CA THR A 452 27.56 -12.25 36.39
C THR A 452 26.63 -11.84 37.54
N GLU A 453 26.12 -10.60 37.57
CA GLU A 453 25.33 -10.06 38.70
C GLU A 453 23.80 -10.18 38.53
N GLY A 454 23.33 -10.69 37.39
CA GLY A 454 21.91 -10.82 37.07
C GLY A 454 21.23 -12.08 37.60
N ILE A 455 20.04 -12.37 37.08
CA ILE A 455 19.25 -13.56 37.47
C ILE A 455 19.80 -14.81 36.77
N PRO A 456 20.33 -15.83 37.49
CA PRO A 456 20.90 -17.03 36.87
C PRO A 456 19.85 -18.07 36.45
N GLY A 457 20.29 -19.06 35.68
CA GLY A 457 19.54 -20.28 35.40
C GLY A 457 18.36 -20.12 34.44
N LEU A 458 17.44 -21.10 34.43
CA LEU A 458 16.37 -21.19 33.42
C LEU A 458 15.43 -19.96 33.41
N GLY A 459 15.15 -19.38 34.58
CA GLY A 459 14.36 -18.15 34.70
C GLY A 459 15.02 -16.97 33.97
N GLY A 460 16.34 -16.79 34.17
CA GLY A 460 17.13 -15.80 33.43
C GLY A 460 17.13 -16.05 31.93
N ILE A 461 17.35 -17.29 31.48
CA ILE A 461 17.34 -17.67 30.05
C ILE A 461 15.99 -17.35 29.39
N ILE A 462 14.86 -17.69 30.03
CA ILE A 462 13.52 -17.37 29.53
C ILE A 462 13.35 -15.84 29.41
N LEU A 463 13.75 -15.10 30.45
CA LEU A 463 13.61 -13.64 30.51
C LEU A 463 14.47 -12.93 29.44
N SER A 464 15.69 -13.42 29.21
CA SER A 464 16.56 -13.05 28.08
C SER A 464 15.92 -13.33 26.72
N CYS A 465 15.29 -14.49 26.53
CA CYS A 465 14.61 -14.82 25.28
C CYS A 465 13.38 -13.92 25.03
N ILE A 466 12.62 -13.54 26.07
CA ILE A 466 11.53 -12.56 25.96
C ILE A 466 12.07 -11.17 25.60
N ALA A 467 13.15 -10.71 26.25
CA ALA A 467 13.80 -9.43 25.92
C ALA A 467 14.32 -9.38 24.48
N SER A 468 14.90 -10.48 24.00
CA SER A 468 15.30 -10.65 22.61
C SER A 468 14.10 -10.67 21.67
N THR A 469 13.00 -11.33 22.03
CA THR A 469 11.78 -11.39 21.21
C THR A 469 11.22 -9.98 20.99
N LEU A 470 11.04 -9.20 22.07
CA LEU A 470 10.60 -7.80 22.02
C LEU A 470 11.51 -6.91 21.16
N THR A 471 12.82 -7.19 21.15
CA THR A 471 13.79 -6.47 20.32
C THR A 471 13.72 -6.88 18.85
N SER A 472 13.45 -8.17 18.57
CA SER A 472 13.26 -8.69 17.21
C SER A 472 11.99 -8.17 16.52
N VAL A 473 10.93 -7.85 17.29
CA VAL A 473 9.67 -7.28 16.78
C VAL A 473 9.93 -6.09 15.86
N PHE A 474 10.79 -5.16 16.27
CA PHE A 474 11.13 -3.98 15.46
C PHE A 474 11.74 -4.36 14.10
N ALA A 475 12.58 -5.39 14.05
CA ALA A 475 13.18 -5.85 12.80
C ALA A 475 12.16 -6.47 11.82
N TYR A 476 10.97 -6.87 12.30
CA TYR A 476 9.87 -7.39 11.48
C TYR A 476 8.82 -6.34 11.08
N VAL A 477 8.87 -5.13 11.65
CA VAL A 477 7.99 -4.01 11.25
C VAL A 477 8.18 -3.69 9.77
N GLY A 478 7.08 -3.34 9.10
CA GLY A 478 7.04 -3.04 7.67
C GLY A 478 6.70 -4.24 6.79
N SER A 479 6.56 -5.45 7.35
CA SER A 479 6.26 -6.66 6.57
C SER A 479 4.87 -6.63 5.96
N GLU A 480 3.97 -5.85 6.57
CA GLU A 480 2.64 -5.54 6.07
C GLU A 480 2.60 -4.41 5.00
N ILE A 481 3.71 -3.73 4.68
CA ILE A 481 3.71 -2.60 3.71
C ILE A 481 3.33 -3.05 2.29
N GLY A 482 3.67 -4.28 1.89
CA GLY A 482 3.22 -4.84 0.61
C GLY A 482 1.69 -4.95 0.46
N PHE A 483 0.96 -5.00 1.58
CA PHE A 483 -0.51 -5.02 1.60
C PHE A 483 -1.10 -3.60 1.56
N ILE A 484 -0.39 -2.60 2.11
CA ILE A 484 -0.74 -1.18 1.94
C ILE A 484 -0.59 -0.79 0.46
N ALA A 485 0.51 -1.21 -0.16
CA ALA A 485 0.75 -1.04 -1.60
C ALA A 485 -0.29 -1.79 -2.48
N ALA A 486 -1.00 -2.80 -1.97
CA ALA A 486 -2.05 -3.50 -2.72
C ALA A 486 -3.26 -2.63 -3.07
N GLY A 487 -3.50 -1.52 -2.34
CA GLY A 487 -4.46 -0.50 -2.76
C GLY A 487 -4.05 0.22 -4.05
N GLU A 488 -2.74 0.33 -4.32
CA GLU A 488 -2.15 0.97 -5.50
C GLU A 488 -1.78 -0.05 -6.62
N ALA A 489 -2.01 -1.34 -6.40
CA ALA A 489 -1.69 -2.42 -7.34
C ALA A 489 -2.75 -2.58 -8.45
N ARG A 490 -2.32 -3.10 -9.61
CA ARG A 490 -3.24 -3.49 -10.71
C ARG A 490 -4.18 -4.61 -10.27
N ASN A 491 -3.65 -5.83 -10.12
CA ASN A 491 -4.38 -7.02 -9.68
C ASN A 491 -4.01 -7.38 -8.22
N PRO A 492 -4.78 -6.94 -7.20
CA PRO A 492 -4.47 -7.23 -5.81
C PRO A 492 -4.64 -8.72 -5.46
N ARG A 493 -5.58 -9.44 -6.09
CA ARG A 493 -5.84 -10.87 -5.85
C ARG A 493 -4.64 -11.74 -6.19
N LYS A 494 -3.93 -11.41 -7.29
CA LYS A 494 -2.72 -12.11 -7.73
C LYS A 494 -1.47 -11.62 -6.99
N ALA A 495 -1.42 -10.33 -6.64
CA ALA A 495 -0.26 -9.72 -5.98
C ALA A 495 -0.12 -10.11 -4.49
N VAL A 496 -1.21 -10.07 -3.71
CA VAL A 496 -1.15 -10.25 -2.24
C VAL A 496 -0.62 -11.63 -1.84
N PRO A 497 -1.16 -12.77 -2.32
CA PRO A 497 -0.62 -14.10 -2.02
C PRO A 497 0.83 -14.29 -2.48
N SER A 498 1.23 -13.59 -3.53
CA SER A 498 2.59 -13.62 -4.06
C SER A 498 3.59 -12.86 -3.18
N VAL A 499 3.17 -11.75 -2.58
CA VAL A 499 3.90 -11.06 -1.50
C VAL A 499 4.07 -11.97 -0.30
N THR A 500 2.98 -12.59 0.20
CA THR A 500 3.02 -13.44 1.41
C THR A 500 3.99 -14.62 1.28
N LYS A 501 3.99 -15.31 0.13
CA LYS A 501 4.91 -16.43 -0.14
C LYS A 501 6.38 -16.00 -0.07
N ARG A 502 6.71 -14.78 -0.52
CA ARG A 502 8.08 -14.26 -0.43
C ARG A 502 8.47 -13.85 0.98
N ILE A 503 7.53 -13.28 1.75
CA ILE A 503 7.80 -12.92 3.16
C ILE A 503 8.09 -14.18 3.97
N PHE A 504 7.40 -15.30 3.71
CA PHE A 504 7.72 -16.60 4.31
C PHE A 504 9.18 -17.02 4.06
N THR A 505 9.58 -17.10 2.79
CA THR A 505 10.97 -17.42 2.40
C THR A 505 11.97 -16.45 3.05
N ARG A 506 11.64 -15.15 3.07
CA ARG A 506 12.47 -14.08 3.63
C ARG A 506 12.68 -14.20 5.14
N VAL A 507 11.64 -14.47 5.92
CA VAL A 507 11.75 -14.60 7.39
C VAL A 507 12.65 -15.78 7.75
N ILE A 508 12.46 -16.93 7.09
CA ILE A 508 13.26 -18.12 7.38
C ILE A 508 14.71 -17.95 6.89
N ILE A 509 14.92 -17.58 5.62
CA ILE A 509 16.24 -17.58 4.99
C ILE A 509 17.07 -16.32 5.30
N PHE A 510 16.47 -15.12 5.39
CA PHE A 510 17.24 -13.88 5.55
C PHE A 510 17.28 -13.33 6.98
N TYR A 511 16.48 -13.84 7.92
CA TYR A 511 16.53 -13.42 9.33
C TYR A 511 17.14 -14.48 10.21
N LEU A 512 16.56 -15.69 10.24
CA LEU A 512 17.02 -16.73 11.15
C LEU A 512 18.44 -17.19 10.82
N LEU A 513 18.75 -17.40 9.53
CA LEU A 513 20.12 -17.69 9.08
C LEU A 513 21.09 -16.53 9.38
N SER A 514 20.68 -15.28 9.15
CA SER A 514 21.50 -14.10 9.46
C SER A 514 21.86 -14.00 10.94
N ILE A 515 20.87 -14.11 11.83
CA ILE A 515 21.08 -14.05 13.28
C ILE A 515 21.91 -15.25 13.77
N PHE A 516 21.69 -16.44 13.22
CA PHE A 516 22.52 -17.62 13.50
C PHE A 516 23.98 -17.40 13.09
N VAL A 517 24.22 -17.04 11.82
CA VAL A 517 25.56 -16.89 11.23
C VAL A 517 26.33 -15.72 11.85
N VAL A 518 25.69 -14.60 12.18
CA VAL A 518 26.33 -13.51 12.94
C VAL A 518 26.62 -13.97 14.37
N GLY A 519 25.70 -14.71 15.00
CA GLY A 519 25.89 -15.29 16.32
C GLY A 519 27.05 -16.29 16.41
N LEU A 520 27.46 -16.92 15.30
CA LEU A 520 28.68 -17.75 15.25
C LEU A 520 29.98 -16.93 15.29
N ASN A 521 29.93 -15.66 14.87
CA ASN A 521 31.11 -14.82 14.63
C ASN A 521 31.29 -13.66 15.63
N VAL A 522 30.34 -13.45 16.54
CA VAL A 522 30.34 -12.37 17.53
C VAL A 522 30.29 -12.93 18.95
N TYR A 523 31.20 -12.48 19.81
CA TYR A 523 31.08 -12.71 21.26
C TYR A 523 29.95 -11.86 21.82
N SER A 524 28.95 -12.50 22.43
CA SER A 524 27.77 -11.84 22.99
C SER A 524 28.06 -10.85 24.12
N GLY A 525 29.20 -10.98 24.81
CA GLY A 525 29.64 -10.04 25.83
C GLY A 525 30.52 -8.90 25.31
N ASP A 526 30.81 -8.79 24.01
CA ASP A 526 31.71 -7.75 23.46
C ASP A 526 31.25 -6.33 23.89
N PRO A 527 32.10 -5.50 24.53
CA PRO A 527 31.71 -4.18 25.04
C PRO A 527 31.37 -3.19 23.92
N ARG A 528 31.72 -3.51 22.66
CA ARG A 528 31.28 -2.78 21.47
C ARG A 528 29.84 -3.14 21.07
N LEU A 529 29.16 -4.09 21.72
CA LEU A 529 27.75 -4.37 21.48
C LEU A 529 26.81 -3.46 22.28
N LEU A 530 25.74 -3.07 21.59
CA LEU A 530 24.71 -2.15 22.06
C LEU A 530 23.94 -2.68 23.29
N ARG A 531 23.84 -1.87 24.35
CA ARG A 531 23.38 -2.30 25.68
C ARG A 531 21.94 -1.90 26.03
N TYR A 532 21.44 -2.46 27.13
CA TYR A 532 20.08 -2.18 27.62
C TYR A 532 19.99 -0.86 28.38
N ASN A 533 20.99 -0.55 29.19
CA ASN A 533 21.03 0.65 30.03
C ASN A 533 22.38 1.37 29.91
N THR A 534 22.34 2.64 29.56
CA THR A 534 23.47 3.58 29.71
C THR A 534 23.22 4.38 30.98
N SER A 535 24.10 4.27 31.98
CA SER A 535 24.10 5.18 33.13
C SER A 535 25.34 6.07 33.09
N ASN A 536 25.15 7.36 33.34
CA ASN A 536 26.17 8.42 33.23
C ASN A 536 27.24 8.37 34.35
N ASP A 537 27.47 7.21 34.96
CA ASP A 537 28.39 7.01 36.08
C ASP A 537 29.84 7.01 35.59
N ILE A 538 30.40 8.21 35.42
CA ILE A 538 31.76 8.47 34.91
C ILE A 538 32.82 7.62 35.66
N SER A 539 32.67 7.45 36.97
CA SER A 539 33.56 6.63 37.82
C SER A 539 33.53 5.13 37.48
N ALA A 540 32.35 4.60 37.15
CA ALA A 540 32.18 3.22 36.66
C ALA A 540 32.50 3.09 35.16
N LEU A 541 32.53 4.20 34.42
CA LEU A 541 33.03 4.23 33.04
C LEU A 541 34.56 4.10 33.01
N ILE A 542 35.26 4.97 33.76
CA ILE A 542 36.72 5.04 33.81
C ILE A 542 37.34 3.72 34.27
N LYS A 543 36.80 3.09 35.33
CA LYS A 543 37.25 1.77 35.79
C LYS A 543 37.07 0.65 34.77
N GLY A 544 36.21 0.83 33.77
CA GLY A 544 35.99 -0.16 32.71
C GLY A 544 36.93 0.00 31.51
N VAL A 545 37.50 1.18 31.25
CA VAL A 545 38.24 1.44 29.99
C VAL A 545 39.45 0.50 29.82
N SER A 546 40.17 0.19 30.91
CA SER A 546 41.25 -0.81 30.91
C SER A 546 40.76 -2.19 30.49
N ASN A 547 39.76 -2.71 31.21
CA ASN A 547 39.30 -4.09 31.06
C ASN A 547 38.53 -4.28 29.74
N TYR A 548 37.86 -3.25 29.20
CA TYR A 548 37.29 -3.29 27.84
C TYR A 548 38.40 -3.43 26.79
N GLN A 549 39.52 -2.72 26.93
CA GLN A 549 40.61 -2.80 25.96
C GLN A 549 41.33 -4.16 26.04
N GLU A 550 41.50 -4.72 27.23
CA GLU A 550 41.99 -6.10 27.40
C GLU A 550 41.03 -7.12 26.75
N ILE A 551 39.72 -6.97 26.94
CA ILE A 551 38.69 -7.81 26.30
C ILE A 551 38.77 -7.72 24.77
N ILE A 552 38.90 -6.52 24.20
CA ILE A 552 39.01 -6.31 22.75
C ILE A 552 40.32 -6.93 22.22
N ASN A 553 41.45 -6.68 22.90
CA ASN A 553 42.74 -7.24 22.54
C ASN A 553 42.72 -8.78 22.55
N ALA A 554 42.06 -9.40 23.54
CA ALA A 554 41.94 -10.86 23.69
C ALA A 554 40.96 -11.53 22.70
N LEU A 555 40.01 -10.77 22.13
CA LEU A 555 39.14 -11.24 21.05
C LEU A 555 39.79 -11.18 19.65
N GLY A 556 40.88 -10.42 19.52
CA GLY A 556 41.41 -9.99 18.24
C GLY A 556 40.64 -8.79 17.67
N GLY A 557 41.31 -8.03 16.80
CA GLY A 557 40.78 -6.81 16.21
C GLY A 557 41.24 -5.57 16.95
N SER A 558 42.27 -4.89 16.43
CA SER A 558 42.53 -3.51 16.84
C SER A 558 41.30 -2.63 16.54
N ASN A 559 41.03 -1.63 17.39
CA ASN A 559 39.91 -0.72 17.14
C ASN A 559 40.16 0.01 15.81
N CYS A 560 39.33 -0.32 14.80
CA CYS A 560 39.58 0.02 13.40
C CYS A 560 39.59 1.52 13.06
N GLN A 561 39.36 2.40 14.04
CA GLN A 561 39.83 3.80 14.06
C GLN A 561 40.21 4.21 15.49
N GLN A 562 41.46 4.00 15.93
CA GLN A 562 41.95 4.58 17.20
C GLN A 562 43.47 4.82 17.28
N GLU A 563 44.05 5.51 16.29
CA GLU A 563 45.43 6.04 16.39
C GLU A 563 45.58 7.17 17.43
N ASN A 564 44.48 7.80 17.86
CA ASN A 564 44.47 8.84 18.89
C ASN A 564 43.74 8.31 20.15
N SER A 565 44.45 7.58 21.00
CA SER A 565 43.91 6.93 22.21
C SER A 565 43.69 7.86 23.43
N ASP A 566 43.66 9.18 23.24
CA ASP A 566 43.41 10.17 24.31
C ASP A 566 41.93 10.50 24.53
N LYS A 567 41.06 10.22 23.55
CA LYS A 567 39.60 10.28 23.76
C LYS A 567 39.13 8.95 24.33
N ILE A 568 38.68 9.01 25.59
CA ILE A 568 37.94 7.95 26.31
C ILE A 568 37.02 7.21 25.34
N LEU A 569 37.09 5.88 25.30
CA LEU A 569 36.15 5.03 24.56
C LEU A 569 34.71 5.48 24.88
N PRO A 570 33.96 6.04 23.91
CA PRO A 570 32.55 6.32 24.14
C PRO A 570 31.84 4.98 24.26
N VAL A 571 31.48 4.61 25.49
CA VAL A 571 30.62 3.44 25.76
C VAL A 571 29.29 3.58 25.00
N ASP A 572 28.90 4.83 24.70
CA ASP A 572 27.81 5.23 23.82
C ASP A 572 28.23 5.61 22.39
N ASN A 573 29.27 4.99 21.81
CA ASN A 573 29.47 5.07 20.36
C ASN A 573 28.25 4.39 19.71
N PRO A 574 27.41 5.09 18.92
CA PRO A 574 26.13 4.52 18.48
C PRO A 574 26.27 3.56 17.29
N ASN A 575 27.47 3.39 16.73
CA ASN A 575 27.76 2.65 15.51
C ASN A 575 27.99 1.14 15.74
N GLN A 576 27.15 0.51 16.57
CA GLN A 576 27.39 -0.81 17.17
C GLN A 576 26.61 -1.93 16.48
N SER A 577 26.82 -2.09 15.17
CA SER A 577 26.27 -3.24 14.43
C SER A 577 27.09 -4.51 14.68
N PRO A 578 26.52 -5.64 15.13
CA PRO A 578 27.25 -6.90 15.30
C PRO A 578 27.92 -7.38 14.00
N TRP A 579 27.38 -7.04 12.83
CA TRP A 579 27.99 -7.34 11.53
C TRP A 579 29.31 -6.57 11.35
N VAL A 580 29.34 -5.27 11.67
CA VAL A 580 30.54 -4.43 11.61
C VAL A 580 31.56 -4.90 12.66
N ILE A 581 31.10 -5.16 13.88
CA ILE A 581 31.93 -5.63 15.01
C ILE A 581 32.62 -6.96 14.69
N ALA A 582 31.92 -7.92 14.07
CA ALA A 582 32.54 -9.17 13.61
C ALA A 582 33.75 -8.90 12.69
N MET A 583 33.58 -8.07 11.66
CA MET A 583 34.67 -7.74 10.73
C MET A 583 35.80 -6.94 11.40
N GLN A 584 35.51 -6.13 12.42
CA GLN A 584 36.52 -5.47 13.23
C GLN A 584 37.35 -6.48 14.04
N SER A 585 36.74 -7.50 14.64
CA SER A 585 37.47 -8.57 15.34
C SER A 585 38.43 -9.35 14.43
N PHE A 586 38.12 -9.45 13.14
CA PHE A 586 38.98 -10.03 12.10
C PHE A 586 40.02 -9.04 11.52
N ASN A 587 40.24 -7.88 12.15
CA ASN A 587 41.08 -6.77 11.66
C ASN A 587 40.69 -6.23 10.26
N GLN A 588 39.50 -6.54 9.72
CA GLN A 588 39.07 -6.16 8.37
C GLN A 588 38.49 -4.74 8.35
N CYS A 589 39.30 -3.75 8.74
CA CYS A 589 38.86 -2.38 8.98
C CYS A 589 38.27 -1.68 7.74
N THR A 590 38.87 -1.86 6.56
CA THR A 590 38.35 -1.31 5.29
C THR A 590 37.00 -1.91 4.91
N LEU A 591 36.81 -3.22 5.14
CA LEU A 591 35.55 -3.91 4.85
C LEU A 591 34.44 -3.51 5.84
N SER A 592 34.80 -3.39 7.12
CA SER A 592 33.94 -2.86 8.18
C SER A 592 33.42 -1.45 7.83
N ALA A 593 34.33 -0.57 7.38
CA ALA A 593 34.01 0.79 6.96
C ALA A 593 33.16 0.85 5.68
N PHE A 594 33.36 -0.08 4.73
CA PHE A 594 32.51 -0.19 3.54
C PHE A 594 31.08 -0.62 3.90
N ILE A 595 30.92 -1.71 4.66
CA ILE A 595 29.60 -2.24 5.02
C ILE A 595 28.80 -1.27 5.91
N ASN A 596 29.44 -0.53 6.82
CA ASN A 596 28.73 0.52 7.56
C ASN A 596 28.09 1.58 6.64
N GLY A 597 28.77 1.96 5.55
CA GLY A 597 28.26 2.92 4.56
C GLY A 597 27.12 2.34 3.73
N VAL A 598 27.16 1.02 3.47
CA VAL A 598 26.01 0.31 2.89
C VAL A 598 24.82 0.34 3.86
N PHE A 599 25.02 0.16 5.18
CA PHE A 599 23.94 0.24 6.16
C PHE A 599 23.29 1.64 6.24
N VAL A 600 24.05 2.73 6.06
CA VAL A 600 23.46 4.08 5.86
C VAL A 600 22.47 4.09 4.69
N ALA A 601 22.86 3.53 3.53
CA ALA A 601 21.99 3.48 2.35
C ALA A 601 20.75 2.58 2.57
N ILE A 602 20.89 1.48 3.30
CA ILE A 602 19.76 0.62 3.69
C ILE A 602 18.77 1.39 4.58
N GLY A 603 19.26 2.10 5.61
CA GLY A 603 18.44 2.90 6.53
C GLY A 603 17.70 4.04 5.84
N ILE A 604 18.39 4.80 4.96
CA ILE A 604 17.77 5.88 4.18
C ILE A 604 16.63 5.35 3.29
N SER A 605 16.80 4.18 2.64
CA SER A 605 15.70 3.57 1.88
C SER A 605 14.60 3.03 2.80
N ALA A 606 14.91 2.40 3.94
CA ALA A 606 13.89 1.94 4.88
C ALA A 606 13.04 3.12 5.42
N ALA A 607 13.65 4.27 5.68
CA ALA A 607 12.96 5.51 5.98
C ALA A 607 12.02 5.97 4.83
N SER A 608 12.42 5.79 3.56
CA SER A 608 11.54 6.03 2.39
C SER A 608 10.26 5.18 2.46
N SER A 609 10.39 3.89 2.77
CA SER A 609 9.28 2.95 2.86
C SER A 609 8.36 3.23 4.05
N GLN A 610 8.92 3.62 5.20
CA GLN A 610 8.18 4.07 6.39
C GLN A 610 7.33 5.32 6.09
N LEU A 611 7.87 6.28 5.32
CA LEU A 611 7.15 7.49 4.90
C LEU A 611 6.03 7.18 3.88
N TYR A 612 6.27 6.25 2.96
CA TYR A 612 5.22 5.74 2.07
C TYR A 612 4.08 5.11 2.88
N ALA A 613 4.41 4.21 3.80
CA ALA A 613 3.42 3.47 4.58
C ALA A 613 2.59 4.38 5.51
N SER A 614 3.23 5.27 6.28
CA SER A 614 2.53 6.26 7.11
C SER A 614 1.60 7.16 6.30
N SER A 615 2.06 7.70 5.17
CA SER A 615 1.24 8.58 4.32
C SER A 615 0.03 7.86 3.69
N ARG A 616 0.16 6.59 3.30
CA ARG A 616 -0.96 5.79 2.74
C ARG A 616 -1.94 5.34 3.83
N THR A 617 -1.48 4.95 5.01
CA THR A 617 -2.35 4.66 6.15
C THR A 617 -3.16 5.89 6.56
N LEU A 618 -2.55 7.08 6.61
CA LEU A 618 -3.26 8.32 6.94
C LEU A 618 -4.30 8.71 5.87
N TYR A 619 -3.96 8.56 4.57
CA TYR A 619 -4.92 8.72 3.48
C TYR A 619 -6.11 7.76 3.63
N SER A 620 -5.85 6.48 3.94
CA SER A 620 -6.89 5.46 4.07
C SER A 620 -7.80 5.68 5.28
N MET A 621 -7.30 6.26 6.38
CA MET A 621 -8.15 6.72 7.48
C MET A 621 -8.98 7.95 7.08
N ALA A 622 -8.45 8.85 6.24
CA ALA A 622 -9.16 10.03 5.79
C ALA A 622 -10.32 9.73 4.83
N THR A 623 -10.17 8.74 3.94
CA THR A 623 -11.28 8.27 3.09
C THR A 623 -12.39 7.58 3.90
N GLN A 624 -12.06 7.02 5.07
CA GLN A 624 -13.01 6.45 6.03
C GLN A 624 -13.61 7.48 7.01
N GLN A 625 -13.34 8.78 6.85
CA GLN A 625 -13.74 9.85 7.79
C GLN A 625 -13.18 9.69 9.22
N LYS A 626 -12.15 8.86 9.41
CA LYS A 626 -11.45 8.58 10.68
C LYS A 626 -10.23 9.48 10.91
N ALA A 627 -9.78 10.17 9.85
CA ALA A 627 -8.86 11.29 9.89
C ALA A 627 -9.44 12.47 9.09
N PRO A 628 -8.95 13.71 9.29
CA PRO A 628 -9.45 14.89 8.58
C PRO A 628 -9.46 14.74 7.05
N SER A 629 -10.59 15.07 6.42
CA SER A 629 -10.85 14.83 4.99
C SER A 629 -9.86 15.53 4.04
N PHE A 630 -9.13 16.55 4.49
CA PHE A 630 -8.09 17.17 3.68
C PHE A 630 -6.91 16.24 3.38
N PHE A 631 -6.63 15.23 4.21
CA PHE A 631 -5.61 14.21 3.93
C PHE A 631 -5.97 13.29 2.76
N ALA A 632 -7.26 13.21 2.37
CA ALA A 632 -7.71 12.47 1.20
C ALA A 632 -7.42 13.20 -0.15
N LYS A 633 -6.86 14.40 -0.14
CA LYS A 633 -6.55 15.17 -1.36
C LYS A 633 -5.31 14.63 -2.07
N CYS A 634 -5.48 14.04 -3.25
CA CYS A 634 -4.37 13.63 -4.11
C CYS A 634 -3.95 14.71 -5.12
N SER A 635 -2.70 14.62 -5.58
CA SER A 635 -2.21 15.33 -6.76
C SER A 635 -2.77 14.73 -8.05
N ARG A 636 -2.60 15.42 -9.18
CA ARG A 636 -3.01 14.93 -10.53
C ARG A 636 -2.44 13.55 -10.90
N ASN A 637 -1.36 13.11 -10.25
CA ASN A 637 -0.71 11.83 -10.50
C ASN A 637 -1.24 10.69 -9.60
N GLY A 638 -2.18 10.97 -8.68
CA GLY A 638 -2.74 10.00 -7.74
C GLY A 638 -1.93 9.84 -6.44
N VAL A 639 -1.21 10.88 -5.98
CA VAL A 639 -0.36 10.84 -4.77
C VAL A 639 -0.99 11.71 -3.66
N PRO A 640 -1.19 11.20 -2.42
CA PRO A 640 -1.84 11.94 -1.33
C PRO A 640 -0.89 12.98 -0.69
N TYR A 641 -0.59 14.05 -1.43
CA TYR A 641 0.51 14.98 -1.15
C TYR A 641 0.44 15.65 0.24
N ILE A 642 -0.76 15.93 0.77
CA ILE A 642 -0.89 16.52 2.11
C ILE A 642 -0.54 15.50 3.20
N ALA A 643 -0.92 14.23 3.03
CA ALA A 643 -0.53 13.16 3.96
C ALA A 643 0.99 12.89 3.89
N VAL A 644 1.58 12.93 2.69
CA VAL A 644 3.04 12.81 2.50
C VAL A 644 3.79 13.97 3.16
N LEU A 645 3.37 15.22 2.95
CA LEU A 645 4.02 16.40 3.57
C LEU A 645 3.91 16.39 5.10
N PHE A 646 2.76 15.97 5.65
CA PHE A 646 2.56 15.89 7.10
C PHE A 646 3.39 14.77 7.74
N CYS A 647 3.40 13.57 7.16
CA CYS A 647 4.24 12.47 7.67
C CYS A 647 5.74 12.77 7.46
N GLY A 648 6.09 13.47 6.38
CA GLY A 648 7.44 13.98 6.12
C GLY A 648 7.90 14.97 7.19
N ALA A 649 7.02 15.90 7.59
CA ALA A 649 7.30 16.84 8.68
C ALA A 649 7.53 16.15 10.03
N LEU A 650 6.88 15.01 10.31
CA LEU A 650 7.15 14.22 11.51
C LEU A 650 8.54 13.57 11.52
N GLY A 651 9.20 13.44 10.35
CA GLY A 651 10.62 13.07 10.27
C GLY A 651 11.54 14.01 11.04
N PHE A 652 11.19 15.29 11.18
CA PHE A 652 11.95 16.26 11.99
C PHE A 652 11.95 15.96 13.49
N LEU A 653 11.12 15.03 13.99
CA LEU A 653 11.20 14.53 15.37
C LEU A 653 12.58 13.89 15.67
N SER A 654 13.30 13.45 14.65
CA SER A 654 14.70 13.01 14.76
C SER A 654 15.67 14.09 15.27
N LEU A 655 15.33 15.38 15.14
CA LEU A 655 16.13 16.51 15.67
C LEU A 655 16.20 16.53 17.21
N LEU A 656 15.45 15.70 17.93
CA LEU A 656 15.64 15.52 19.39
C LEU A 656 17.05 15.01 19.76
N CYS A 657 17.74 14.35 18.82
CA CYS A 657 19.15 13.94 18.97
C CYS A 657 20.13 15.11 19.13
N LEU A 658 19.72 16.36 18.86
CA LEU A 658 20.56 17.55 19.08
C LEU A 658 20.81 17.86 20.56
N ASN A 659 19.97 17.35 21.46
CA ASN A 659 20.02 17.63 22.90
C ASN A 659 19.96 16.36 23.77
N MET A 660 19.89 15.18 23.18
CA MET A 660 19.74 13.88 23.85
C MET A 660 20.59 12.82 23.15
N ASN A 661 21.04 11.81 23.88
CA ASN A 661 21.88 10.73 23.33
C ASN A 661 21.15 10.03 22.17
N SER A 662 21.75 10.01 20.97
CA SER A 662 21.04 9.59 19.75
C SER A 662 20.56 8.13 19.80
N SER A 663 21.34 7.25 20.45
CA SER A 663 20.97 5.86 20.74
C SER A 663 19.72 5.75 21.63
N GLU A 664 19.59 6.63 22.62
CA GLU A 664 18.48 6.65 23.57
C GLU A 664 17.18 7.15 22.92
N VAL A 665 17.27 8.17 22.05
CA VAL A 665 16.13 8.65 21.23
C VAL A 665 15.72 7.58 20.21
N PHE A 666 16.70 6.95 19.55
CA PHE A 666 16.44 5.83 18.64
C PHE A 666 15.67 4.70 19.33
N PHE A 667 16.12 4.22 20.49
CA PHE A 667 15.41 3.15 21.19
C PHE A 667 14.07 3.57 21.78
N THR A 668 13.91 4.85 22.15
CA THR A 668 12.61 5.42 22.51
C THR A 668 11.61 5.27 21.35
N PHE A 669 12.01 5.65 20.14
CA PHE A 669 11.14 5.56 18.96
C PHE A 669 10.87 4.11 18.53
N VAL A 670 11.90 3.26 18.56
CA VAL A 670 11.81 1.82 18.30
C VAL A 670 10.78 1.15 19.22
N SER A 671 10.78 1.46 20.52
CA SER A 671 9.84 0.88 21.50
C SER A 671 8.39 1.28 21.20
N ILE A 672 8.14 2.58 21.01
CA ILE A 672 6.80 3.14 20.72
C ILE A 672 6.25 2.56 19.42
N GLY A 673 7.09 2.47 18.39
CA GLY A 673 6.73 1.95 17.06
C GLY A 673 6.50 0.44 17.05
N ALA A 674 7.35 -0.34 17.71
CA ALA A 674 7.20 -1.79 17.84
C ALA A 674 5.86 -2.15 18.51
N LEU A 675 5.49 -1.50 19.62
CA LEU A 675 4.25 -1.80 20.33
C LEU A 675 3.00 -1.53 19.47
N GLY A 676 2.97 -0.41 18.72
CA GLY A 676 1.85 -0.12 17.83
C GLY A 676 1.71 -1.14 16.67
N SER A 677 2.82 -1.70 16.22
CA SER A 677 2.83 -2.80 15.25
C SER A 677 2.29 -4.11 15.85
N VAL A 678 2.61 -4.44 17.11
CA VAL A 678 2.01 -5.62 17.78
C VAL A 678 0.51 -5.44 18.03
N ILE A 679 0.06 -4.23 18.39
CA ILE A 679 -1.37 -3.88 18.52
C ILE A 679 -2.10 -4.05 17.18
N MET A 680 -1.46 -3.63 16.07
CA MET A 680 -1.97 -3.85 14.72
C MET A 680 -2.01 -5.35 14.36
N TRP A 681 -0.95 -6.11 14.61
CA TRP A 681 -0.88 -7.55 14.37
C TRP A 681 -1.97 -8.32 15.16
N LEU A 682 -2.23 -7.92 16.40
CA LEU A 682 -3.37 -8.41 17.18
C LEU A 682 -4.70 -8.11 16.46
N GLY A 683 -4.90 -6.87 15.99
CA GLY A 683 -6.08 -6.48 15.23
C GLY A 683 -6.28 -7.26 13.93
N MET A 684 -5.20 -7.55 13.20
CA MET A 684 -5.21 -8.37 11.99
C MET A 684 -5.67 -9.81 12.29
N ASN A 685 -5.16 -10.42 13.37
CA ASN A 685 -5.58 -11.76 13.81
C ASN A 685 -7.03 -11.80 14.29
N ILE A 686 -7.48 -10.84 15.10
CA ILE A 686 -8.88 -10.78 15.58
C ILE A 686 -9.83 -10.60 14.38
N SER A 687 -9.47 -9.74 13.43
CA SER A 687 -10.24 -9.53 12.19
C SER A 687 -10.35 -10.81 11.37
N TYR A 688 -9.23 -11.51 11.15
CA TYR A 688 -9.24 -12.78 10.42
C TYR A 688 -10.05 -13.87 11.15
N LEU A 689 -9.90 -14.00 12.48
CA LEU A 689 -10.64 -15.00 13.25
C LEU A 689 -12.15 -14.78 13.15
N ARG A 690 -12.60 -13.52 13.20
CA ARG A 690 -14.01 -13.17 12.98
C ARG A 690 -14.48 -13.38 11.55
N PHE A 691 -13.65 -13.03 10.55
CA PHE A 691 -13.88 -13.33 9.14
C PHE A 691 -14.02 -14.85 8.89
N TYR A 692 -13.17 -15.67 9.49
CA TYR A 692 -13.17 -17.12 9.34
C TYR A 692 -14.47 -17.76 9.86
N TYR A 693 -14.93 -17.34 11.05
CA TYR A 693 -16.21 -17.82 11.59
C TYR A 693 -17.42 -17.30 10.80
N ALA A 694 -17.39 -16.05 10.30
CA ALA A 694 -18.44 -15.53 9.43
C ALA A 694 -18.52 -16.28 8.10
N LEU A 695 -17.38 -16.57 7.47
CA LEU A 695 -17.32 -17.37 6.24
C LEU A 695 -17.83 -18.81 6.46
N LYS A 696 -17.63 -19.39 7.66
CA LYS A 696 -18.19 -20.70 8.01
C LYS A 696 -19.71 -20.66 8.27
N GLN A 697 -20.27 -19.51 8.65
CA GLN A 697 -21.70 -19.32 8.90
C GLN A 697 -22.49 -18.92 7.63
N ARG A 698 -21.82 -18.45 6.57
CA ARG A 698 -22.44 -17.96 5.32
C ARG A 698 -22.25 -18.94 4.14
N PRO A 699 -23.20 -19.87 3.89
CA PRO A 699 -23.14 -20.78 2.75
C PRO A 699 -23.41 -20.11 1.39
N ASP A 700 -23.84 -18.84 1.39
CA ASP A 700 -24.02 -17.96 0.23
C ASP A 700 -22.69 -17.47 -0.40
N ILE A 701 -21.55 -17.84 0.18
CA ILE A 701 -20.22 -17.37 -0.19
C ILE A 701 -19.31 -18.57 -0.52
N ILE A 702 -18.38 -18.37 -1.45
CA ILE A 702 -17.39 -19.36 -1.90
C ILE A 702 -16.70 -19.99 -0.68
N SER A 703 -16.96 -21.28 -0.46
CA SER A 703 -16.36 -22.05 0.63
C SER A 703 -14.82 -22.01 0.55
N ARG A 704 -14.17 -22.01 1.71
CA ARG A 704 -12.71 -22.04 1.87
C ARG A 704 -12.04 -23.25 1.19
N ASP A 705 -12.81 -24.32 0.96
CA ASP A 705 -12.35 -25.56 0.33
C ASP A 705 -12.72 -25.67 -1.16
N ALA A 706 -13.40 -24.66 -1.73
CA ALA A 706 -13.69 -24.59 -3.16
C ALA A 706 -12.43 -24.27 -3.98
N ARG A 707 -12.36 -24.78 -5.21
CA ARG A 707 -11.23 -24.53 -6.14
C ARG A 707 -11.12 -23.05 -6.57
N GLU A 708 -12.22 -22.32 -6.48
CA GLU A 708 -12.33 -20.88 -6.79
C GLU A 708 -11.79 -19.97 -5.68
N TYR A 709 -11.45 -20.52 -4.50
CA TYR A 709 -11.04 -19.73 -3.35
C TYR A 709 -9.64 -19.08 -3.59
N PRO A 710 -9.51 -17.73 -3.64
CA PRO A 710 -8.33 -17.09 -4.24
C PRO A 710 -6.98 -17.41 -3.58
N TYR A 711 -6.96 -17.62 -2.25
CA TYR A 711 -5.76 -18.04 -1.52
C TYR A 711 -6.10 -18.64 -0.16
N LYS A 712 -5.89 -19.95 -0.02
CA LYS A 712 -6.01 -20.67 1.25
C LYS A 712 -4.67 -20.68 1.98
N SER A 713 -4.62 -20.10 3.19
CA SER A 713 -3.46 -20.09 4.07
C SER A 713 -3.40 -21.35 4.97
N PRO A 714 -2.19 -21.81 5.35
CA PRO A 714 -2.03 -23.05 6.11
C PRO A 714 -2.45 -22.91 7.58
N PHE A 715 -2.80 -24.03 8.22
CA PHE A 715 -3.04 -24.18 9.68
C PHE A 715 -4.10 -23.26 10.33
N GLN A 716 -4.98 -22.63 9.56
CA GLN A 716 -6.11 -21.86 10.12
C GLN A 716 -7.22 -22.75 10.67
N PRO A 717 -7.92 -22.33 11.76
CA PRO A 717 -7.79 -21.05 12.45
C PRO A 717 -6.69 -21.02 13.53
N PHE A 718 -6.04 -22.15 13.83
CA PHE A 718 -5.06 -22.28 14.90
C PHE A 718 -3.89 -21.29 14.76
N LEU A 719 -3.44 -21.03 13.54
CA LEU A 719 -2.38 -20.07 13.24
C LEU A 719 -2.76 -18.64 13.67
N SER A 720 -3.95 -18.17 13.31
CA SER A 720 -4.47 -16.86 13.75
C SER A 720 -4.71 -16.78 15.26
N ILE A 721 -5.08 -17.89 15.92
CA ILE A 721 -5.26 -17.95 17.38
C ILE A 721 -3.89 -17.84 18.07
N TYR A 722 -2.90 -18.60 17.62
CA TYR A 722 -1.51 -18.50 18.08
C TYR A 722 -0.96 -17.08 17.93
N GLY A 723 -1.15 -16.46 16.76
CA GLY A 723 -0.75 -15.07 16.52
C GLY A 723 -1.45 -14.07 17.46
N ALA A 724 -2.74 -14.25 17.75
CA ALA A 724 -3.46 -13.37 18.68
C ALA A 724 -2.95 -13.52 20.13
N VAL A 725 -2.79 -14.75 20.62
CA VAL A 725 -2.29 -15.03 21.97
C VAL A 725 -0.86 -14.51 22.15
N LEU A 726 0.02 -14.73 21.17
CA LEU A 726 1.41 -14.26 21.23
C LEU A 726 1.50 -12.73 21.11
N ALA A 727 0.64 -12.08 20.32
CA ALA A 727 0.57 -10.61 20.30
C ALA A 727 0.09 -10.02 21.64
N ILE A 728 -0.94 -10.61 22.27
CA ILE A 728 -1.40 -10.21 23.61
C ILE A 728 -0.27 -10.38 24.64
N LEU A 729 0.43 -11.52 24.61
CA LEU A 729 1.56 -11.80 25.50
C LEU A 729 2.68 -10.78 25.34
N LEU A 730 3.06 -10.42 24.11
CA LEU A 730 4.08 -9.39 23.87
C LEU A 730 3.63 -7.97 24.23
N ILE A 731 2.33 -7.64 24.14
CA ILE A 731 1.80 -6.35 24.63
C ILE A 731 1.91 -6.26 26.16
N ILE A 732 1.54 -7.33 26.88
CA ILE A 732 1.62 -7.39 28.34
C ILE A 732 3.09 -7.36 28.82
N LEU A 733 3.98 -8.09 28.15
CA LEU A 733 5.40 -8.15 28.48
C LEU A 733 6.21 -6.96 27.94
N ASN A 734 5.65 -6.07 27.12
CA ASN A 734 6.42 -4.96 26.58
C ASN A 734 6.91 -4.04 27.71
N GLY A 735 8.21 -3.76 27.76
CA GLY A 735 8.80 -2.94 28.81
C GLY A 735 8.90 -3.61 30.18
N PHE A 736 8.77 -4.94 30.30
CA PHE A 736 8.93 -5.65 31.57
C PHE A 736 10.28 -5.34 32.27
N GLN A 737 11.31 -5.01 31.48
CA GLN A 737 12.67 -4.70 31.96
C GLN A 737 12.67 -3.51 32.93
N ASN A 738 11.71 -2.59 32.80
CA ASN A 738 11.58 -1.40 33.65
C ASN A 738 11.18 -1.73 35.11
N PHE A 739 10.64 -2.93 35.37
CA PHE A 739 10.36 -3.40 36.73
C PHE A 739 11.63 -3.93 37.45
N PHE A 740 12.65 -4.33 36.69
CA PHE A 740 13.95 -4.76 37.24
C PHE A 740 14.92 -3.58 37.41
N LEU A 741 14.90 -2.62 36.49
CA LEU A 741 15.62 -1.34 36.62
C LEU A 741 14.64 -0.19 36.37
N TRP A 742 14.22 0.49 37.44
CA TRP A 742 13.25 1.58 37.32
C TRP A 742 13.82 2.76 36.54
N ASN A 743 13.22 3.04 35.38
CA ASN A 743 13.47 4.24 34.60
C ASN A 743 12.11 4.77 34.11
N THR A 744 11.67 5.88 34.70
CA THR A 744 10.34 6.49 34.42
C THR A 744 10.15 6.85 32.94
N LYS A 745 11.22 7.27 32.24
CA LYS A 745 11.16 7.58 30.81
C LYS A 745 10.91 6.31 30.01
N ASN A 746 11.72 5.27 30.21
CA ASN A 746 11.59 4.00 29.50
C ASN A 746 10.25 3.30 29.80
N PHE A 747 9.75 3.40 31.04
CA PHE A 747 8.43 2.92 31.42
C PHE A 747 7.31 3.62 30.61
N ILE A 748 7.30 4.96 30.60
CA ILE A 748 6.30 5.73 29.83
C ILE A 748 6.38 5.39 28.34
N THR A 749 7.58 5.36 27.74
CA THR A 749 7.75 5.08 26.31
C THR A 749 7.43 3.62 25.94
N SER A 750 7.50 2.68 26.89
CA SER A 750 7.08 1.29 26.69
C SER A 750 5.56 1.10 26.68
N TYR A 751 4.78 1.97 27.33
CA TYR A 751 3.33 1.80 27.47
C TYR A 751 2.48 2.89 26.79
N ILE A 752 3.06 4.01 26.36
CA ILE A 752 2.33 5.13 25.73
C ILE A 752 1.45 4.72 24.55
N THR A 753 1.89 3.79 23.69
CA THR A 753 1.09 3.34 22.53
C THR A 753 -0.13 2.49 22.95
N LEU A 754 -0.04 1.75 24.07
CA LEU A 754 -1.15 1.00 24.64
C LEU A 754 -2.14 1.94 25.35
N VAL A 755 -1.65 2.92 26.10
CA VAL A 755 -2.49 3.97 26.71
C VAL A 755 -3.23 4.75 25.63
N LEU A 756 -2.54 5.14 24.55
CA LEU A 756 -3.15 5.79 23.38
C LEU A 756 -4.23 4.91 22.74
N PHE A 757 -3.96 3.62 22.53
CA PHE A 757 -4.95 2.68 22.00
C PHE A 757 -6.23 2.63 22.84
N VAL A 758 -6.09 2.49 24.17
CA VAL A 758 -7.24 2.43 25.10
C VAL A 758 -8.00 3.76 25.12
N LEU A 759 -7.30 4.90 25.17
CA LEU A 759 -7.93 6.22 25.17
C LEU A 759 -8.69 6.49 23.86
N LEU A 760 -8.11 6.17 22.70
CA LEU A 760 -8.79 6.33 21.40
C LEU A 760 -10.00 5.40 21.27
N TYR A 761 -9.90 4.17 21.79
CA TYR A 761 -10.98 3.18 21.75
C TYR A 761 -12.18 3.63 22.59
N LEU A 762 -11.94 4.06 23.83
CA LEU A 762 -12.98 4.55 24.73
C LEU A 762 -13.56 5.88 24.26
N ALA A 763 -12.72 6.83 23.82
CA ALA A 763 -13.19 8.13 23.34
C ALA A 763 -14.03 8.01 22.07
N TYR A 764 -13.57 7.27 21.05
CA TYR A 764 -14.35 7.05 19.82
C TYR A 764 -15.61 6.22 20.11
N GLY A 765 -15.49 5.18 20.95
CA GLY A 765 -16.63 4.36 21.38
C GLY A 765 -17.75 5.20 22.00
N TRP A 766 -17.40 6.12 22.91
CA TRP A 766 -18.36 7.02 23.55
C TRP A 766 -18.90 8.08 22.58
N MET A 767 -18.02 8.75 21.81
CA MET A 767 -18.41 9.83 20.88
C MET A 767 -19.28 9.37 19.70
N LYS A 768 -19.17 8.11 19.28
CA LYS A 768 -19.90 7.56 18.12
C LYS A 768 -20.89 6.44 18.46
N GLY A 769 -20.97 6.01 19.72
CA GLY A 769 -21.84 4.90 20.13
C GLY A 769 -21.48 3.57 19.48
N SER A 770 -20.21 3.39 19.09
CA SER A 770 -19.73 2.22 18.35
C SER A 770 -19.98 0.93 19.13
N LYS A 771 -20.55 -0.07 18.47
CA LYS A 771 -20.71 -1.43 19.01
C LYS A 771 -19.78 -2.41 18.28
N ILE A 772 -19.66 -3.60 18.84
CA ILE A 772 -19.04 -4.76 18.20
C ILE A 772 -20.16 -5.50 17.48
N ASP A 773 -20.12 -5.57 16.15
CA ASP A 773 -21.17 -6.21 15.35
C ASP A 773 -21.25 -7.72 15.63
N LYS A 774 -22.41 -8.36 15.39
CA LYS A 774 -22.52 -9.82 15.46
C LYS A 774 -21.81 -10.48 14.27
N ILE A 775 -21.37 -11.73 14.42
CA ILE A 775 -20.68 -12.48 13.35
C ILE A 775 -21.59 -12.64 12.11
N GLU A 776 -22.86 -12.96 12.31
CA GLU A 776 -23.92 -13.02 11.29
C GLU A 776 -24.10 -11.70 10.51
N GLN A 777 -23.87 -10.56 11.16
CA GLN A 777 -24.09 -9.22 10.61
C GLN A 777 -22.88 -8.70 9.81
N LEU A 778 -21.75 -9.43 9.83
CA LEU A 778 -20.55 -9.03 9.11
C LEU A 778 -20.79 -9.04 7.59
N ASP A 779 -20.45 -7.92 6.96
CA ASP A 779 -20.42 -7.75 5.51
C ASP A 779 -19.23 -8.50 4.91
N LEU A 780 -19.49 -9.42 3.97
CA LEU A 780 -18.49 -10.18 3.21
C LEU A 780 -18.60 -9.92 1.69
N ASP A 781 -19.39 -8.93 1.27
CA ASP A 781 -19.76 -8.67 -0.13
C ASP A 781 -19.23 -7.35 -0.69
N SER A 782 -19.24 -6.26 0.09
CA SER A 782 -18.78 -4.95 -0.41
C SER A 782 -17.31 -5.02 -0.83
N GLY A 783 -16.96 -4.49 -2.00
CA GLY A 783 -15.63 -4.61 -2.63
C GLY A 783 -15.28 -6.00 -3.18
N ARG A 784 -15.86 -7.10 -2.68
CA ARG A 784 -15.72 -8.45 -3.27
C ARG A 784 -16.40 -8.48 -4.65
N ARG A 785 -17.71 -8.20 -4.68
CA ARG A 785 -18.56 -8.22 -5.90
C ARG A 785 -18.12 -7.21 -6.96
N GLU A 786 -17.43 -6.14 -6.58
CA GLU A 786 -16.84 -5.17 -7.51
C GLU A 786 -15.62 -5.73 -8.23
N MET A 787 -14.83 -6.57 -7.54
CA MET A 787 -13.60 -7.16 -8.08
C MET A 787 -13.83 -8.50 -8.77
N ASP A 788 -14.93 -9.18 -8.48
CA ASP A 788 -15.43 -10.32 -9.27
C ASP A 788 -15.88 -9.91 -10.69
N ARG A 789 -16.30 -8.65 -10.87
CA ARG A 789 -16.72 -8.09 -12.17
C ARG A 789 -15.56 -7.62 -13.06
N VAL A 790 -14.33 -7.58 -12.55
CA VAL A 790 -13.16 -7.11 -13.32
C VAL A 790 -12.43 -8.29 -13.92
N ILE A 791 -12.57 -8.46 -15.24
CA ILE A 791 -11.78 -9.41 -16.01
C ILE A 791 -10.34 -8.90 -16.09
N TRP A 792 -9.42 -9.59 -15.41
CA TRP A 792 -8.00 -9.21 -15.40
C TRP A 792 -7.30 -9.67 -16.68
N LYS A 793 -6.71 -8.73 -17.43
CA LYS A 793 -5.85 -9.05 -18.60
C LYS A 793 -4.67 -9.98 -18.26
N GLU A 794 -4.32 -10.10 -16.98
CA GLU A 794 -3.23 -10.93 -16.46
C GLU A 794 -3.64 -12.40 -16.24
N ASP A 795 -4.92 -12.74 -16.39
CA ASP A 795 -5.49 -14.09 -16.26
C ASP A 795 -5.89 -14.69 -17.62
N LEU A 796 -5.51 -14.01 -18.73
CA LEU A 796 -5.45 -14.62 -20.06
C LEU A 796 -4.19 -15.49 -20.14
N ASP A 797 -4.34 -16.81 -20.19
CA ASP A 797 -3.23 -17.75 -20.26
C ASP A 797 -2.48 -17.66 -21.61
N TYR A 798 -1.35 -16.97 -21.60
CA TYR A 798 -0.35 -17.06 -22.66
C TYR A 798 0.54 -18.29 -22.45
N SER A 799 0.77 -19.05 -23.53
CA SER A 799 1.64 -20.23 -23.51
C SER A 799 3.07 -19.85 -23.17
N LEU A 800 3.57 -20.37 -22.04
CA LEU A 800 4.85 -19.94 -21.46
C LEU A 800 6.03 -20.29 -22.36
N ASN A 801 6.69 -19.26 -22.87
CA ASN A 801 7.94 -19.41 -23.60
C ASN A 801 9.09 -19.75 -22.63
N LEU A 802 10.11 -20.52 -23.05
CA LEU A 802 11.25 -20.90 -22.19
C LEU A 802 11.96 -19.70 -21.55
N LYS A 803 12.03 -18.57 -22.27
CA LYS A 803 12.58 -17.30 -21.76
C LYS A 803 11.73 -16.71 -20.63
N GLU A 804 10.41 -16.91 -20.67
CA GLU A 804 9.49 -16.50 -19.60
C GLU A 804 9.47 -17.48 -18.43
N ALA A 805 9.69 -18.77 -18.67
CA ALA A 805 9.91 -19.74 -17.60
C ALA A 805 11.21 -19.41 -16.82
N PHE A 806 12.30 -19.08 -17.53
CA PHE A 806 13.55 -18.63 -16.92
C PHE A 806 13.39 -17.28 -16.20
N ASN A 807 12.69 -16.31 -16.80
CA ASN A 807 12.34 -15.06 -16.12
C ASN A 807 11.44 -15.30 -14.90
N LYS A 808 10.49 -16.25 -14.94
CA LYS A 808 9.69 -16.64 -13.77
C LYS A 808 10.57 -17.21 -12.67
N LEU A 809 11.53 -18.07 -12.98
CA LEU A 809 12.50 -18.62 -12.02
C LEU A 809 13.36 -17.51 -11.39
N LEU A 810 13.95 -16.65 -12.22
CA LEU A 810 14.82 -15.54 -11.80
C LEU A 810 14.04 -14.40 -11.12
N THR A 811 12.72 -14.33 -11.32
CA THR A 811 11.83 -13.47 -10.54
C THR A 811 11.38 -14.17 -9.26
N TYR A 812 11.28 -15.50 -9.20
CA TYR A 812 10.77 -16.27 -8.05
C TYR A 812 11.80 -16.40 -6.93
N LEU A 813 13.08 -16.55 -7.32
CA LEU A 813 14.24 -16.30 -6.46
C LEU A 813 14.24 -14.84 -5.92
#